data_AF-A0A1Q8EVM2-F1
#
_entry.id   AF-A0A1Q8EVM2-F1
#
_cell.length_a   1.000
_cell.length_b   1.000
_cell.length_c   1.000
_cell.angle_alpha   90.00
_cell.angle_beta   90.00
_cell.angle_gamma   90.00
#
_symmetry.space_group_name_H-M   'P 1'
#
loop_
_entity.id
_entity.type
_entity.pdbx_description
1 polymer ?
#
loop_
_entity_poly.entity_id
_entity_poly.type
_entity_poly.pdbx_seq_one_letter_code
_entity_poly.pdbx_strand_id
1 'polypeptide(L)'
;MNKSYALVWNQALGCWNVASEWTRRRGKAGRSKAVIAAGVSLLGLLAQAPAFALPSGADIVAGDGGMSTSVDGKHLTIDQQSNKLITHWNDFNVGADERVSFQQPGRDAVALNRVIGTHGSDIQGRIDANGQVFLINPNGVLFGKSAQVNVGGLVVSTQNLADKDFLDGNLHFTGNSSASISNAGTLAASDGGSVALLGAQVSNNGVIQANLGNVVLGAGKDMTLNFDGNGLLNLQISDGAVDALVQNGGLIKADGGQVLMTAKSADSLLKTVVSNQGTIEARTLQSKSGRIVLDGGDRGIVQVAGKQDASALGAQGNGGVVENRGAQVDVQLAAQVDTRADKGETGSWKIRANTLNVASQESGAGQAGQNNLGKLTSNNSTLRTETLTANLNNTHIELTSGNDLSVKAPLSWSSGNTLSLNAERGDVRVDAALTATGDKARLALSARNGSVRLNDDIRLTGAGAGLELNTGNQGHAIKDSKAVTLSGAGATFRANGQDYLVIQDLTQLRAVDKDLKGRYVLGNKIAGNGASFLSLADRSGFYGVFDGLGNSIDNLSVYGTGAFVGLFSSNAGEIRNLNLDRISVSGARSTHYNTQVGTLAGVNIGRIDNVKASNVRVTGADHLNTLGGLVALNLENGSIANSSASGSVIANSHTYAMGGLVGENIGNARGVASIDNSHSDVALSGHSSYISAGGLVGVNRNARITNSSSAGSIALSGDSQELGGLVGLNEGTSATRLTNVSSSVSVKGTGKDGFFGGLIGHNNGGTVTNASATGSVTGNNAQAIGGLIGYNNGGTVTNASASGDVSGVRTQNIGGLIGFNIASAVTNVSASGKVTGNGSQAIGGLIGRNRASRLTGASASGDVLDTASLNVGGLVGLNESSNQTNVKALGNVTGGSGANVGGLIGLNSGSSLTNASASGKVTGNGTQAIGGLIGQHIQGSLTNASAIGEVMDKNGRNLGGLIGSSQGGSHNNLKASGNVTGGANANVGGLIGLHTSGSLSNASARGQVVAGNSSIVGGLIGQGRNTTLRNTSASGAVTGGANTQAGGLVGNLASGSIANSSATGDVEASNESHVGGLVGWNNGQISNASASGKVTGNTGSAIGGLVGGNSGSVRLSSASGKIVSLGADNVYGGLIGVNLGQQSLNSVEGEAAKVPMIGRNFTF
;
A
#
# COMPACT_ATOMS: atom_id res chain seq x y z
N MET A 1 36.00 6.05 -35.92
CA MET A 1 35.74 5.83 -37.36
C MET A 1 35.27 7.15 -37.95
N ASN A 2 36.16 7.86 -38.65
CA ASN A 2 35.88 9.14 -39.28
C ASN A 2 34.82 8.98 -40.38
N LYS A 3 33.72 9.73 -40.32
CA LYS A 3 32.82 9.92 -41.46
C LYS A 3 32.78 11.41 -41.79
N SER A 4 33.71 11.80 -42.66
CA SER A 4 33.87 13.16 -43.19
C SER A 4 32.81 13.42 -44.26
N TYR A 5 32.21 14.61 -44.27
CA TYR A 5 31.26 15.07 -45.30
C TYR A 5 31.67 16.45 -45.84
N ALA A 6 31.26 16.79 -47.06
CA ALA A 6 31.58 18.07 -47.72
C ALA A 6 30.32 18.95 -47.88
N LEU A 7 30.44 20.24 -47.60
CA LEU A 7 29.39 21.25 -47.83
C LEU A 7 29.51 21.82 -49.26
N VAL A 8 28.41 21.84 -50.02
CA VAL A 8 28.32 22.40 -51.38
C VAL A 8 27.20 23.44 -51.44
N TRP A 9 27.44 24.59 -52.07
CA TRP A 9 26.46 25.68 -52.17
C TRP A 9 25.35 25.32 -53.18
N ASN A 10 24.09 25.27 -52.73
CA ASN A 10 22.93 25.05 -53.59
C ASN A 10 22.31 26.40 -53.98
N GLN A 11 22.39 26.75 -55.26
CA GLN A 11 22.01 28.07 -55.76
C GLN A 11 20.49 28.26 -55.89
N ALA A 12 19.71 27.19 -55.99
CA ALA A 12 18.24 27.26 -56.04
C ALA A 12 17.61 27.46 -54.65
N LEU A 13 18.29 27.00 -53.59
CA LEU A 13 17.79 27.07 -52.20
C LEU A 13 18.52 28.12 -51.35
N GLY A 14 19.61 28.71 -51.84
CA GLY A 14 20.35 29.76 -51.14
C GLY A 14 21.08 29.29 -49.87
N CYS A 15 21.37 27.99 -49.73
CA CYS A 15 22.01 27.39 -48.55
C CYS A 15 23.12 26.38 -48.91
N TRP A 16 23.95 26.04 -47.93
CA TRP A 16 24.95 24.97 -48.05
C TRP A 16 24.31 23.62 -47.74
N ASN A 17 24.41 22.66 -48.66
CA ASN A 17 23.91 21.29 -48.49
C ASN A 17 25.08 20.31 -48.28
N VAL A 18 24.84 19.28 -47.48
CA VAL A 18 25.81 18.19 -47.23
C VAL A 18 25.75 17.18 -48.38
N ALA A 19 26.89 16.87 -48.98
CA ALA A 19 27.05 15.89 -50.06
C ALA A 19 28.20 14.92 -49.77
N SER A 20 28.28 13.81 -50.54
CA SER A 20 29.35 12.81 -50.37
C SER A 20 30.73 13.40 -50.73
N GLU A 21 31.81 12.89 -50.15
CA GLU A 21 33.15 13.49 -50.27
C GLU A 21 33.69 13.57 -51.71
N TRP A 22 33.14 12.78 -52.64
CA TRP A 22 33.51 12.71 -54.05
C TRP A 22 32.71 13.67 -54.95
N THR A 23 31.78 14.43 -54.39
CA THR A 23 30.98 15.39 -55.16
C THR A 23 31.81 16.63 -55.52
N ARG A 24 31.86 17.00 -56.81
CA ARG A 24 32.59 18.20 -57.29
C ARG A 24 32.11 19.45 -56.56
N ARG A 25 32.99 20.09 -55.78
CA ARG A 25 32.67 21.25 -54.94
C ARG A 25 32.47 22.51 -55.80
N ARG A 26 31.29 23.13 -55.75
CA ARG A 26 31.02 24.47 -56.29
C ARG A 26 30.84 25.45 -55.12
N GLY A 27 31.69 26.47 -55.08
CA GLY A 27 31.59 27.57 -54.11
C GLY A 27 30.63 28.67 -54.59
N LYS A 28 30.18 29.52 -53.67
CA LYS A 28 29.39 30.72 -53.95
C LYS A 28 30.22 31.66 -54.86
N ALA A 29 29.87 31.75 -56.14
CA ALA A 29 30.59 32.59 -57.08
C ALA A 29 30.39 34.07 -56.71
N GLY A 30 31.48 34.73 -56.31
CA GLY A 30 31.52 36.19 -56.21
C GLY A 30 32.13 36.75 -57.49
N ARG A 31 31.49 37.78 -58.07
CA ARG A 31 32.15 38.98 -58.60
C ARG A 31 31.16 39.95 -59.27
N SER A 32 31.30 41.20 -58.84
CA SER A 32 31.61 42.39 -59.66
C SER A 32 30.79 42.73 -60.91
N LYS A 33 30.16 43.91 -60.79
CA LYS A 33 29.71 44.91 -61.78
C LYS A 33 30.28 44.82 -63.21
N ALA A 34 29.40 44.98 -64.21
CA ALA A 34 29.56 45.91 -65.35
C ALA A 34 28.30 45.98 -66.26
N VAL A 35 27.67 47.15 -66.25
CA VAL A 35 27.03 48.01 -67.27
C VAL A 35 26.85 47.53 -68.74
N ILE A 36 25.73 48.02 -69.36
CA ILE A 36 25.50 48.58 -70.72
C ILE A 36 24.18 48.01 -71.31
N ALA A 37 23.26 48.71 -71.98
CA ALA A 37 22.85 50.11 -72.18
C ALA A 37 21.67 50.10 -73.18
N ALA A 38 20.82 51.12 -73.16
CA ALA A 38 20.17 51.82 -74.31
C ALA A 38 19.01 52.68 -73.78
N GLY A 39 18.79 53.95 -74.10
CA GLY A 39 19.48 54.91 -74.95
C GLY A 39 18.55 56.11 -75.21
N VAL A 40 19.08 57.34 -75.04
CA VAL A 40 18.73 58.64 -75.67
C VAL A 40 17.28 59.16 -75.45
N SER A 41 16.99 60.36 -74.91
CA SER A 41 17.31 61.67 -75.52
C SER A 41 16.91 62.89 -74.65
N LEU A 42 17.80 63.90 -74.63
CA LEU A 42 17.64 65.37 -74.68
C LEU A 42 16.76 66.20 -73.69
N LEU A 43 17.48 67.11 -73.00
CA LEU A 43 17.21 68.53 -72.69
C LEU A 43 16.04 68.96 -71.77
N GLY A 44 16.42 69.40 -70.55
CA GLY A 44 15.62 70.24 -69.66
C GLY A 44 16.18 70.26 -68.23
N LEU A 45 17.10 71.17 -67.93
CA LEU A 45 17.59 71.45 -66.57
C LEU A 45 16.45 72.01 -65.69
N LEU A 46 16.09 71.29 -64.62
CA LEU A 46 15.84 71.84 -63.29
C LEU A 46 16.26 70.78 -62.25
N ALA A 47 17.00 71.22 -61.24
CA ALA A 47 17.59 70.38 -60.21
C ALA A 47 16.55 69.56 -59.43
N GLN A 48 16.75 68.24 -59.31
CA GLN A 48 16.18 67.47 -58.21
C GLN A 48 17.32 67.01 -57.30
N ALA A 49 17.28 67.49 -56.06
CA ALA A 49 18.21 67.14 -55.01
C ALA A 49 18.15 65.62 -54.71
N PRO A 50 19.23 65.01 -54.22
CA PRO A 50 19.17 63.65 -53.68
C PRO A 50 18.09 63.59 -52.58
N ALA A 51 17.15 62.65 -52.69
CA ALA A 51 16.21 62.37 -51.61
C ALA A 51 16.97 61.71 -50.47
N PHE A 52 17.38 62.51 -49.48
CA PHE A 52 17.93 62.04 -48.21
C PHE A 52 16.83 61.34 -47.39
N ALA A 53 17.20 60.33 -46.60
CA ALA A 53 16.27 59.47 -45.86
C ALA A 53 16.00 59.98 -44.43
N LEU A 54 16.22 61.27 -44.17
CA LEU A 54 15.91 61.93 -42.89
C LEU A 54 14.40 61.94 -42.61
N PRO A 55 13.98 62.11 -41.34
CA PRO A 55 12.56 62.25 -41.00
C PRO A 55 11.89 63.38 -41.81
N SER A 56 10.66 63.16 -42.28
CA SER A 56 9.97 64.06 -43.21
C SER A 56 8.52 64.34 -42.80
N GLY A 57 8.02 65.50 -43.21
CA GLY A 57 6.65 65.94 -42.91
C GLY A 57 6.43 66.25 -41.43
N ALA A 58 7.38 66.93 -40.79
CA ALA A 58 7.30 67.29 -39.38
C ALA A 58 6.15 68.25 -39.10
N ASP A 59 5.34 67.94 -38.09
CA ASP A 59 4.31 68.81 -37.54
C ASP A 59 4.36 68.80 -36.01
N ILE A 60 4.71 69.92 -35.38
CA ILE A 60 4.75 70.04 -33.91
C ILE A 60 3.33 70.32 -33.42
N VAL A 61 2.73 69.34 -32.76
CA VAL A 61 1.33 69.42 -32.31
C VAL A 61 1.18 69.79 -30.83
N ALA A 62 2.26 69.70 -30.04
CA ALA A 62 2.29 70.16 -28.64
C ALA A 62 3.74 70.42 -28.17
N GLY A 63 3.94 71.47 -27.36
CA GLY A 63 5.25 71.89 -26.87
C GLY A 63 5.94 72.93 -27.78
N ASP A 64 7.11 73.40 -27.34
CA ASP A 64 7.90 74.41 -28.04
C ASP A 64 9.23 73.80 -28.51
N GLY A 65 9.55 73.97 -29.78
CA GLY A 65 10.81 73.54 -30.37
C GLY A 65 10.96 73.95 -31.83
N GLY A 66 12.20 73.89 -32.33
CA GLY A 66 12.56 74.19 -33.71
C GLY A 66 13.32 73.04 -34.36
N MET A 67 13.36 73.02 -35.70
CA MET A 67 14.10 72.02 -36.47
C MET A 67 15.00 72.69 -37.49
N SER A 68 16.24 72.21 -37.60
CA SER A 68 17.20 72.68 -38.60
C SER A 68 17.95 71.50 -39.20
N THR A 69 18.02 71.45 -40.53
CA THR A 69 18.83 70.47 -41.27
C THR A 69 20.15 71.11 -41.70
N SER A 70 21.24 70.36 -41.60
CA SER A 70 22.57 70.78 -42.07
C SER A 70 22.59 71.05 -43.58
N VAL A 71 23.57 71.84 -44.02
CA VAL A 71 23.72 72.25 -45.43
C VAL A 71 23.93 71.04 -46.37
N ASP A 72 24.52 69.96 -45.87
CA ASP A 72 24.71 68.71 -46.63
C ASP A 72 23.48 67.79 -46.65
N GLY A 73 22.40 68.17 -45.96
CA GLY A 73 21.14 67.42 -45.91
C GLY A 73 21.20 66.13 -45.08
N LYS A 74 22.26 65.90 -44.31
CA LYS A 74 22.50 64.62 -43.60
C LYS A 74 22.28 64.66 -42.10
N HIS A 75 22.19 65.85 -41.48
CA HIS A 75 22.02 65.99 -40.04
C HIS A 75 20.80 66.86 -39.72
N LEU A 76 19.79 66.26 -39.11
CA LEU A 76 18.64 66.96 -38.55
C LEU A 76 18.87 67.26 -37.07
N THR A 77 18.73 68.51 -36.67
CA THR A 77 18.72 68.93 -35.26
C THR A 77 17.31 69.38 -34.87
N ILE A 78 16.81 68.84 -33.77
CA ILE A 78 15.53 69.18 -33.14
C ILE A 78 15.88 69.88 -31.82
N ASP A 79 15.70 71.20 -31.78
CA ASP A 79 15.95 72.05 -30.61
C ASP A 79 14.65 72.22 -29.82
N GLN A 80 14.44 71.33 -28.85
CA GLN A 80 13.28 71.30 -27.98
C GLN A 80 13.47 72.27 -26.80
N GLN A 81 12.51 73.17 -26.59
CA GLN A 81 12.52 74.16 -25.51
C GLN A 81 11.56 73.82 -24.35
N SER A 82 10.48 73.07 -24.62
CA SER A 82 9.54 72.61 -23.58
C SER A 82 9.96 71.26 -22.98
N ASN A 83 9.50 70.95 -21.75
CA ASN A 83 9.79 69.66 -21.10
C ASN A 83 9.14 68.46 -21.81
N LYS A 84 8.03 68.66 -22.54
CA LYS A 84 7.39 67.66 -23.38
C LYS A 84 7.17 68.26 -24.77
N LEU A 85 7.54 67.52 -25.81
CA LEU A 85 7.32 67.88 -27.20
C LEU A 85 6.64 66.72 -27.91
N ILE A 86 5.60 66.98 -28.70
CA ILE A 86 4.97 66.00 -29.59
C ILE A 86 5.12 66.47 -31.02
N THR A 87 5.71 65.63 -31.85
CA THR A 87 5.88 65.85 -33.28
C THR A 87 5.26 64.69 -34.06
N HIS A 88 4.36 65.01 -34.99
CA HIS A 88 3.87 64.07 -36.00
C HIS A 88 4.78 64.10 -37.23
N TRP A 89 4.94 62.94 -37.86
CA TRP A 89 5.82 62.73 -39.00
C TRP A 89 5.10 61.90 -40.06
N ASN A 90 5.28 62.22 -41.33
CA ASN A 90 4.84 61.33 -42.42
C ASN A 90 5.70 60.07 -42.45
N ASP A 91 7.02 60.26 -42.39
CA ASP A 91 8.00 59.17 -42.30
C ASP A 91 9.10 59.58 -41.32
N PHE A 92 9.54 58.64 -40.48
CA PHE A 92 10.68 58.82 -39.58
C PHE A 92 11.72 57.74 -39.89
N ASN A 93 12.66 58.05 -40.78
CA ASN A 93 13.77 57.19 -41.18
C ASN A 93 15.10 57.90 -40.89
N VAL A 94 16.21 57.15 -40.81
CA VAL A 94 17.55 57.72 -40.71
C VAL A 94 18.51 56.84 -41.50
N GLY A 95 19.02 57.31 -42.64
CA GLY A 95 19.98 56.58 -43.48
C GLY A 95 21.32 56.32 -42.78
N ALA A 96 22.12 55.38 -43.28
CA ALA A 96 23.34 54.89 -42.60
C ALA A 96 24.40 55.99 -42.32
N ASP A 97 24.49 57.00 -43.19
CA ASP A 97 25.40 58.15 -43.06
C ASP A 97 24.70 59.41 -42.50
N GLU A 98 23.47 59.27 -41.99
CA GLU A 98 22.63 60.37 -41.52
C GLU A 98 22.51 60.39 -39.99
N ARG A 99 22.16 61.56 -39.45
CA ARG A 99 22.04 61.80 -38.00
C ARG A 99 20.80 62.61 -37.66
N VAL A 100 20.15 62.26 -36.56
CA VAL A 100 19.12 63.07 -35.90
C VAL A 100 19.59 63.40 -34.48
N SER A 101 19.55 64.66 -34.08
CA SER A 101 19.98 65.11 -32.75
C SER A 101 18.89 65.92 -32.06
N PHE A 102 18.46 65.45 -30.90
CA PHE A 102 17.54 66.17 -30.02
C PHE A 102 18.35 66.95 -28.98
N GLN A 103 18.23 68.28 -29.00
CA GLN A 103 18.74 69.17 -27.96
C GLN A 103 17.54 69.55 -27.08
N GLN A 104 17.51 69.05 -25.85
CA GLN A 104 16.36 69.16 -24.96
C GLN A 104 16.71 69.98 -23.69
N PRO A 105 15.74 70.54 -22.95
CA PRO A 105 16.01 71.41 -21.81
C PRO A 105 16.74 70.71 -20.65
N GLY A 106 16.63 69.39 -20.56
CA GLY A 106 17.31 68.57 -19.55
C GLY A 106 17.09 67.08 -19.79
N ARG A 107 17.73 66.26 -18.94
CA ARG A 107 17.68 64.79 -19.00
C ARG A 107 16.29 64.17 -18.83
N ASP A 108 15.37 64.90 -18.18
CA ASP A 108 14.01 64.43 -17.89
C ASP A 108 13.00 64.88 -18.96
N ALA A 109 13.43 65.72 -19.92
CA ALA A 109 12.57 66.17 -21.01
C ALA A 109 12.32 65.03 -22.00
N VAL A 110 11.11 65.01 -22.59
CA VAL A 110 10.66 63.92 -23.46
C VAL A 110 10.23 64.44 -24.82
N ALA A 111 10.74 63.86 -25.90
CA ALA A 111 10.34 64.11 -27.28
C ALA A 111 9.55 62.92 -27.83
N LEU A 112 8.23 63.08 -28.04
CA LEU A 112 7.38 62.08 -28.68
C LEU A 112 7.32 62.32 -30.19
N ASN A 113 7.84 61.35 -30.94
CA ASN A 113 7.84 61.31 -32.39
C ASN A 113 6.83 60.27 -32.85
N ARG A 114 5.72 60.71 -33.43
CA ARG A 114 4.65 59.84 -33.94
C ARG A 114 4.66 59.81 -35.46
N VAL A 115 4.78 58.63 -36.05
CA VAL A 115 4.59 58.44 -37.48
C VAL A 115 3.11 58.25 -37.77
N ILE A 116 2.54 59.13 -38.58
CA ILE A 116 1.14 59.10 -39.02
C ILE A 116 0.98 58.59 -40.47
N GLY A 117 2.09 58.44 -41.20
CA GLY A 117 2.11 57.84 -42.54
C GLY A 117 1.99 56.31 -42.53
N THR A 118 2.17 55.70 -43.69
CA THR A 118 1.92 54.26 -43.91
C THR A 118 3.17 53.38 -43.94
N HIS A 119 4.37 53.95 -43.80
CA HIS A 119 5.63 53.20 -43.83
C HIS A 119 6.20 52.96 -42.43
N GLY A 120 6.88 51.82 -42.27
CA GLY A 120 7.67 51.53 -41.08
C GLY A 120 8.93 52.41 -41.01
N SER A 121 9.44 52.61 -39.81
CA SER A 121 10.67 53.37 -39.58
C SER A 121 11.90 52.49 -39.82
N ASP A 122 12.73 52.83 -40.79
CA ASP A 122 14.03 52.21 -41.08
C ASP A 122 15.17 53.12 -40.58
N ILE A 123 15.77 52.73 -39.46
CA ILE A 123 16.83 53.46 -38.77
C ILE A 123 18.15 52.74 -39.00
N GLN A 124 18.99 53.29 -39.87
CA GLN A 124 20.32 52.77 -40.21
C GLN A 124 21.44 53.66 -39.66
N GLY A 125 21.18 54.95 -39.42
CA GLY A 125 22.14 55.95 -38.95
C GLY A 125 22.09 56.26 -37.46
N ARG A 126 22.38 57.51 -37.09
CA ARG A 126 22.60 57.91 -35.69
C ARG A 126 21.45 58.75 -35.12
N ILE A 127 20.98 58.43 -33.91
CA ILE A 127 20.06 59.26 -33.14
C ILE A 127 20.74 59.61 -31.82
N ASP A 128 20.88 60.90 -31.50
CA ASP A 128 21.45 61.35 -30.24
C ASP A 128 20.48 62.28 -29.49
N ALA A 129 20.34 62.12 -28.18
CA ALA A 129 19.54 63.01 -27.33
C ALA A 129 20.14 63.13 -25.92
N ASN A 130 20.07 64.32 -25.32
CA ASN A 130 20.41 64.49 -23.91
C ASN A 130 19.27 64.11 -22.94
N GLY A 131 18.02 64.13 -23.41
CA GLY A 131 16.82 63.66 -22.69
C GLY A 131 16.21 62.41 -23.31
N GLN A 132 14.91 62.21 -23.12
CA GLN A 132 14.21 61.00 -23.54
C GLN A 132 13.58 61.15 -24.93
N VAL A 133 13.61 60.07 -25.72
CA VAL A 133 13.04 59.99 -27.06
C VAL A 133 12.01 58.88 -27.12
N PHE A 134 10.80 59.21 -27.54
CA PHE A 134 9.71 58.27 -27.79
C PHE A 134 9.48 58.20 -29.31
N LEU A 135 9.47 57.00 -29.89
CA LEU A 135 9.20 56.75 -31.30
C LEU A 135 8.01 55.80 -31.44
N ILE A 136 6.90 56.33 -31.94
CA ILE A 136 5.64 55.60 -32.09
C ILE A 136 5.36 55.43 -33.58
N ASN A 137 5.41 54.19 -34.07
CA ASN A 137 5.10 53.87 -35.47
C ASN A 137 4.30 52.56 -35.58
N PRO A 138 2.98 52.63 -35.82
CA PRO A 138 2.13 51.45 -35.98
C PRO A 138 2.49 50.52 -37.14
N ASN A 139 3.29 50.98 -38.10
CA ASN A 139 3.71 50.19 -39.26
C ASN A 139 5.00 49.37 -39.00
N GLY A 140 5.64 49.56 -37.84
CA GLY A 140 6.85 48.83 -37.44
C GLY A 140 8.10 49.71 -37.38
N VAL A 141 9.13 49.20 -36.68
CA VAL A 141 10.41 49.90 -36.50
C VAL A 141 11.57 48.91 -36.65
N LEU A 142 12.50 49.20 -37.56
CA LEU A 142 13.72 48.45 -37.79
C LEU A 142 14.93 49.33 -37.45
N PHE A 143 15.76 48.88 -36.51
CA PHE A 143 17.12 49.41 -36.33
C PHE A 143 18.10 48.46 -37.02
N GLY A 144 18.73 48.93 -38.10
CA GLY A 144 19.71 48.15 -38.84
C GLY A 144 21.07 48.04 -38.13
N LYS A 145 21.98 47.24 -38.71
CA LYS A 145 23.27 46.89 -38.06
C LYS A 145 24.20 48.07 -37.79
N SER A 146 24.10 49.14 -38.58
CA SER A 146 24.90 50.36 -38.41
C SER A 146 24.26 51.37 -37.46
N ALA A 147 23.01 51.15 -37.03
CA ALA A 147 22.27 52.12 -36.24
C ALA A 147 22.92 52.34 -34.87
N GLN A 148 23.02 53.61 -34.47
CA GLN A 148 23.48 54.02 -33.13
C GLN A 148 22.49 54.99 -32.53
N VAL A 149 21.81 54.59 -31.45
CA VAL A 149 20.89 55.45 -30.70
C VAL A 149 21.50 55.71 -29.33
N ASN A 150 21.85 56.96 -28.99
CA ASN A 150 22.39 57.35 -27.68
C ASN A 150 21.50 58.43 -27.06
N VAL A 151 20.72 58.08 -26.05
CA VAL A 151 19.69 58.97 -25.50
C VAL A 151 19.70 58.99 -23.97
N GLY A 152 18.99 59.93 -23.34
CA GLY A 152 18.70 59.90 -21.90
C GLY A 152 17.71 58.80 -21.52
N GLY A 153 16.81 58.43 -22.42
CA GLY A 153 15.89 57.28 -22.33
C GLY A 153 15.19 57.04 -23.67
N LEU A 154 14.78 55.80 -23.94
CA LEU A 154 14.17 55.41 -25.21
C LEU A 154 12.87 54.65 -24.98
N VAL A 155 11.79 55.07 -25.64
CA VAL A 155 10.59 54.26 -25.79
C VAL A 155 10.28 54.11 -27.27
N VAL A 156 10.14 52.87 -27.74
CA VAL A 156 9.73 52.57 -29.11
C VAL A 156 8.46 51.75 -29.04
N SER A 157 7.40 52.16 -29.74
CA SER A 157 6.17 51.37 -29.78
C SER A 157 5.52 51.28 -31.16
N THR A 158 4.94 50.12 -31.44
CA THR A 158 3.98 49.95 -32.56
C THR A 158 2.53 50.12 -32.10
N GLN A 159 2.28 50.14 -30.79
CA GLN A 159 0.98 50.56 -30.26
C GLN A 159 0.97 52.07 -30.06
N ASN A 160 -0.21 52.67 -30.16
CA ASN A 160 -0.33 54.12 -30.08
C ASN A 160 -0.37 54.58 -28.62
N LEU A 161 0.22 55.75 -28.34
CA LEU A 161 0.06 56.49 -27.09
C LEU A 161 -0.73 57.75 -27.40
N ALA A 162 -1.88 57.99 -26.76
CA ALA A 162 -2.65 59.19 -27.03
C ALA A 162 -1.92 60.46 -26.55
N ASP A 163 -2.11 61.58 -27.23
CA ASP A 163 -1.45 62.85 -26.87
C ASP A 163 -1.80 63.30 -25.46
N LYS A 164 -3.08 63.19 -25.10
CA LYS A 164 -3.55 63.53 -23.76
C LYS A 164 -2.88 62.67 -22.69
N ASP A 165 -2.81 61.36 -22.92
CA ASP A 165 -2.18 60.40 -22.01
C ASP A 165 -0.69 60.74 -21.82
N PHE A 166 0.04 61.01 -22.91
CA PHE A 166 1.43 61.46 -22.83
C PHE A 166 1.60 62.77 -22.04
N LEU A 167 0.77 63.77 -22.31
CA LEU A 167 0.83 65.08 -21.63
C LEU A 167 0.51 64.95 -20.14
N ASP A 168 -0.47 64.13 -19.78
CA ASP A 168 -0.86 63.85 -18.40
C ASP A 168 0.15 62.92 -17.69
N GLY A 169 1.08 62.30 -18.42
CA GLY A 169 2.07 61.37 -17.88
C GLY A 169 1.55 59.94 -17.69
N ASN A 170 0.35 59.64 -18.19
CA ASN A 170 -0.20 58.30 -18.27
C ASN A 170 0.36 57.58 -19.51
N LEU A 171 1.35 56.70 -19.36
CA LEU A 171 1.97 56.03 -20.51
C LEU A 171 1.23 54.75 -20.87
N HIS A 172 0.02 54.92 -21.38
CA HIS A 172 -0.87 53.85 -21.83
C HIS A 172 -0.78 53.67 -23.36
N PHE A 173 -0.22 52.55 -23.78
CA PHE A 173 0.00 52.19 -25.18
C PHE A 173 -1.07 51.19 -25.62
N THR A 174 -1.93 51.57 -26.56
CA THR A 174 -3.00 50.72 -27.07
C THR A 174 -3.10 50.78 -28.59
N GLY A 175 -3.49 49.67 -29.20
CA GLY A 175 -3.73 49.63 -30.63
C GLY A 175 -3.95 48.22 -31.16
N ASN A 176 -4.21 48.12 -32.46
CA ASN A 176 -4.38 46.86 -33.17
C ASN A 176 -3.19 46.57 -34.10
N SER A 177 -2.04 47.23 -33.90
CA SER A 177 -0.87 46.97 -34.74
C SER A 177 -0.37 45.54 -34.52
N SER A 178 -0.15 44.82 -35.62
CA SER A 178 0.55 43.54 -35.66
C SER A 178 2.01 43.68 -36.10
N ALA A 179 2.51 44.91 -36.25
CA ALA A 179 3.84 45.18 -36.74
C ALA A 179 4.92 44.87 -35.68
N SER A 180 6.14 44.64 -36.16
CA SER A 180 7.27 44.26 -35.31
C SER A 180 8.23 45.41 -35.04
N ILE A 181 8.95 45.28 -33.92
CA ILE A 181 10.14 46.06 -33.59
C ILE A 181 11.34 45.13 -33.69
N SER A 182 12.33 45.47 -34.50
CA SER A 182 13.54 44.67 -34.70
C SER A 182 14.79 45.51 -34.50
N ASN A 183 15.62 45.16 -33.52
CA ASN A 183 16.93 45.79 -33.30
C ASN A 183 18.07 44.89 -33.77
N ALA A 184 18.89 45.39 -34.70
CA ALA A 184 20.18 44.81 -35.08
C ALA A 184 21.36 45.76 -34.84
N GLY A 185 21.10 47.01 -34.40
CA GLY A 185 22.09 48.04 -34.10
C GLY A 185 22.38 48.17 -32.61
N THR A 186 22.86 49.35 -32.18
CA THR A 186 23.18 49.66 -30.77
C THR A 186 22.22 50.71 -30.24
N LEU A 187 21.45 50.35 -29.21
CA LEU A 187 20.54 51.25 -28.48
C LEU A 187 21.09 51.48 -27.07
N ALA A 188 21.47 52.71 -26.74
CA ALA A 188 22.08 53.06 -25.46
C ALA A 188 21.31 54.20 -24.78
N ALA A 189 20.92 53.97 -23.53
CA ALA A 189 20.46 55.00 -22.61
C ALA A 189 21.60 55.43 -21.67
N SER A 190 21.58 56.70 -21.25
CA SER A 190 22.47 57.23 -20.21
C SER A 190 22.25 56.51 -18.87
N ASP A 191 23.23 56.55 -17.97
CA ASP A 191 23.13 55.92 -16.64
C ASP A 191 21.86 56.38 -15.89
N GLY A 192 21.05 55.42 -15.45
CA GLY A 192 19.75 55.63 -14.81
C GLY A 192 18.58 55.84 -15.77
N GLY A 193 18.82 55.90 -17.08
CA GLY A 193 17.82 55.94 -18.14
C GLY A 193 17.30 54.55 -18.51
N SER A 194 16.14 54.48 -19.17
CA SER A 194 15.51 53.19 -19.56
C SER A 194 15.33 53.06 -21.07
N VAL A 195 15.33 51.82 -21.57
CA VAL A 195 14.97 51.47 -22.96
C VAL A 195 13.76 50.53 -22.95
N ALA A 196 12.63 50.94 -23.53
CA ALA A 196 11.43 50.12 -23.65
C ALA A 196 11.04 49.93 -25.13
N LEU A 197 10.94 48.68 -25.59
CA LEU A 197 10.44 48.30 -26.92
C LEU A 197 9.10 47.57 -26.74
N LEU A 198 8.01 48.15 -27.25
CA LEU A 198 6.63 47.72 -26.98
C LEU A 198 5.86 47.49 -28.30
N GLY A 199 5.55 46.25 -28.65
CA GLY A 199 4.81 45.99 -29.90
C GLY A 199 4.00 44.70 -29.89
N ALA A 200 3.57 44.20 -31.05
CA ALA A 200 3.01 42.85 -31.16
C ALA A 200 4.12 41.77 -31.16
N GLN A 201 5.26 42.10 -31.78
CA GLN A 201 6.45 41.26 -31.83
C GLN A 201 7.70 42.13 -31.64
N VAL A 202 8.61 41.71 -30.77
CA VAL A 202 9.84 42.45 -30.44
C VAL A 202 11.03 41.51 -30.54
N SER A 203 12.04 41.88 -31.34
CA SER A 203 13.29 41.11 -31.45
C SER A 203 14.53 41.98 -31.27
N ASN A 204 15.50 41.47 -30.51
CA ASN A 204 16.83 42.06 -30.36
C ASN A 204 17.90 41.08 -30.84
N ASN A 205 18.58 41.42 -31.94
CA ASN A 205 19.77 40.75 -32.44
C ASN A 205 21.02 41.67 -32.39
N GLY A 206 20.85 42.91 -31.92
CA GLY A 206 21.91 43.90 -31.72
C GLY A 206 22.30 44.04 -30.25
N VAL A 207 22.59 45.27 -29.83
CA VAL A 207 22.95 45.64 -28.45
C VAL A 207 21.91 46.61 -27.90
N ILE A 208 21.43 46.35 -26.68
CA ILE A 208 20.66 47.31 -25.88
C ILE A 208 21.38 47.53 -24.55
N GLN A 209 21.63 48.79 -24.17
CA GLN A 209 22.35 49.14 -22.95
C GLN A 209 21.64 50.23 -22.15
N ALA A 210 21.42 50.01 -20.86
CA ALA A 210 20.80 50.94 -19.92
C ALA A 210 21.32 50.70 -18.48
N ASN A 211 22.56 51.09 -18.20
CA ASN A 211 23.16 50.91 -16.86
C ASN A 211 22.41 51.71 -15.80
N LEU A 212 22.31 51.19 -14.57
CA LEU A 212 21.56 51.75 -13.43
C LEU A 212 20.08 52.05 -13.72
N GLY A 213 19.57 51.61 -14.88
CA GLY A 213 18.21 51.77 -15.36
C GLY A 213 17.67 50.46 -15.92
N ASN A 214 16.65 50.52 -16.78
CA ASN A 214 15.88 49.32 -17.12
C ASN A 214 15.77 49.10 -18.62
N VAL A 215 15.81 47.82 -19.04
CA VAL A 215 15.49 47.40 -20.41
C VAL A 215 14.21 46.57 -20.39
N VAL A 216 13.21 46.98 -21.17
CA VAL A 216 11.93 46.27 -21.28
C VAL A 216 11.60 45.93 -22.73
N LEU A 217 11.29 44.65 -22.97
CA LEU A 217 10.76 44.16 -24.23
C LEU A 217 9.36 43.59 -23.96
N GLY A 218 8.32 44.26 -24.46
CA GLY A 218 6.92 43.93 -24.21
C GLY A 218 6.16 43.59 -25.48
N ALA A 219 5.42 42.47 -25.47
CA ALA A 219 4.53 42.09 -26.57
C ALA A 219 3.05 42.00 -26.14
N GLY A 220 2.21 42.89 -26.67
CA GLY A 220 0.77 42.98 -26.35
C GLY A 220 0.04 44.04 -27.19
N LYS A 221 -1.29 44.13 -27.02
CA LYS A 221 -2.12 45.15 -27.68
C LYS A 221 -2.53 46.31 -26.77
N ASP A 222 -2.54 46.07 -25.47
CA ASP A 222 -2.85 47.06 -24.43
C ASP A 222 -1.81 46.92 -23.32
N MET A 223 -0.97 47.95 -23.20
CA MET A 223 0.20 47.96 -22.33
C MET A 223 0.31 49.28 -21.58
N THR A 224 0.58 49.23 -20.27
CA THR A 224 0.82 50.42 -19.45
C THR A 224 2.23 50.38 -18.89
N LEU A 225 2.96 51.48 -19.07
CA LEU A 225 4.34 51.65 -18.62
C LEU A 225 4.39 52.62 -17.44
N ASN A 226 4.86 52.16 -16.27
CA ASN A 226 4.91 52.98 -15.06
C ASN A 226 6.36 53.31 -14.70
N PHE A 227 6.66 54.60 -14.46
CA PHE A 227 7.98 55.09 -14.04
C PHE A 227 7.97 55.56 -12.57
N ASP A 228 9.12 55.45 -11.90
CA ASP A 228 9.46 56.11 -10.64
C ASP A 228 10.64 57.08 -10.91
N GLY A 229 10.32 58.38 -11.04
CA GLY A 229 11.27 59.37 -11.57
C GLY A 229 11.75 59.01 -12.97
N ASN A 230 13.06 58.75 -13.12
CA ASN A 230 13.68 58.34 -14.39
C ASN A 230 13.85 56.82 -14.55
N GLY A 231 13.59 56.04 -13.49
CA GLY A 231 13.69 54.59 -13.50
C GLY A 231 12.34 53.95 -13.79
N LEU A 232 12.27 53.02 -14.73
CA LEU A 232 11.04 52.28 -14.97
C LEU A 232 10.65 51.39 -13.77
N LEU A 233 9.41 51.46 -13.29
CA LEU A 233 8.91 50.66 -12.17
C LEU A 233 8.30 49.32 -12.64
N ASN A 234 7.44 49.33 -13.67
CA ASN A 234 6.77 48.11 -14.17
C ASN A 234 6.16 48.28 -15.58
N LEU A 235 5.94 47.16 -16.28
CA LEU A 235 5.10 47.04 -17.49
C LEU A 235 3.91 46.12 -17.19
N GLN A 236 2.69 46.59 -17.42
CA GLN A 236 1.47 45.78 -17.34
C GLN A 236 0.91 45.52 -18.73
N ILE A 237 0.61 44.27 -19.07
CA ILE A 237 -0.07 43.90 -20.33
C ILE A 237 -1.51 43.48 -20.03
N SER A 238 -2.46 44.38 -20.30
CA SER A 238 -3.88 44.19 -20.02
C SER A 238 -4.52 43.28 -21.07
N ASP A 239 -4.12 43.41 -22.33
CA ASP A 239 -4.73 42.66 -23.43
C ASP A 239 -3.67 42.18 -24.44
N GLY A 240 -3.84 40.95 -24.93
CA GLY A 240 -2.80 40.22 -25.66
C GLY A 240 -2.84 40.43 -27.17
N ALA A 241 -1.68 40.30 -27.83
CA ALA A 241 -1.57 40.35 -29.29
C ALA A 241 -1.74 38.95 -29.93
N VAL A 242 -2.05 38.89 -31.23
CA VAL A 242 -1.97 37.62 -32.00
C VAL A 242 -0.49 37.26 -32.17
N ASP A 243 -0.10 36.03 -31.83
CA ASP A 243 1.29 35.54 -31.89
C ASP A 243 2.31 36.46 -31.18
N ALA A 244 1.97 36.87 -29.95
CA ALA A 244 2.85 37.70 -29.12
C ALA A 244 4.22 37.03 -28.89
N LEU A 245 5.28 37.70 -29.38
CA LEU A 245 6.65 37.19 -29.37
C LEU A 245 7.62 38.25 -28.86
N VAL A 246 8.45 37.86 -27.88
CA VAL A 246 9.62 38.63 -27.45
C VAL A 246 10.86 37.75 -27.55
N GLN A 247 11.86 38.18 -28.31
CA GLN A 247 13.09 37.41 -28.53
C GLN A 247 14.36 38.23 -28.33
N ASN A 248 15.35 37.66 -27.63
CA ASN A 248 16.72 38.17 -27.56
C ASN A 248 17.72 37.15 -28.13
N GLY A 249 18.34 37.48 -29.26
CA GLY A 249 19.50 36.79 -29.83
C GLY A 249 20.82 37.57 -29.67
N GLY A 250 20.75 38.86 -29.31
CA GLY A 250 21.89 39.75 -29.15
C GLY A 250 22.32 39.94 -27.68
N LEU A 251 22.79 41.16 -27.35
CA LEU A 251 23.14 41.57 -25.98
C LEU A 251 22.09 42.54 -25.45
N ILE A 252 21.60 42.27 -24.24
CA ILE A 252 20.86 43.24 -23.42
C ILE A 252 21.66 43.47 -22.15
N LYS A 253 21.96 44.72 -21.81
CA LYS A 253 22.80 45.09 -20.67
C LYS A 253 22.15 46.19 -19.82
N ALA A 254 21.92 45.91 -18.54
CA ALA A 254 21.32 46.81 -17.56
C ALA A 254 21.97 46.62 -16.17
N ASP A 255 23.30 46.78 -16.08
CA ASP A 255 24.04 46.60 -14.83
C ASP A 255 23.53 47.56 -13.75
N GLY A 256 23.21 47.05 -12.56
CA GLY A 256 22.62 47.77 -11.43
C GLY A 256 21.12 48.09 -11.58
N GLY A 257 20.47 47.53 -12.60
CA GLY A 257 19.04 47.71 -12.88
C GLY A 257 18.34 46.42 -13.34
N GLN A 258 17.28 46.55 -14.15
CA GLN A 258 16.41 45.41 -14.50
C GLN A 258 16.29 45.19 -16.01
N VAL A 259 16.26 43.91 -16.41
CA VAL A 259 15.78 43.46 -17.72
C VAL A 259 14.46 42.72 -17.56
N LEU A 260 13.41 43.16 -18.26
CA LEU A 260 12.10 42.51 -18.29
C LEU A 260 11.71 42.20 -19.74
N MET A 261 11.49 40.92 -20.04
CA MET A 261 10.93 40.45 -21.30
C MET A 261 9.59 39.78 -21.01
N THR A 262 8.49 40.32 -21.55
CA THR A 262 7.16 39.77 -21.28
C THR A 262 6.24 39.86 -22.48
N ALA A 263 5.38 38.85 -22.64
CA ALA A 263 4.44 38.75 -23.75
C ALA A 263 3.09 38.20 -23.25
N LYS A 264 2.00 38.59 -23.91
CA LYS A 264 0.64 38.06 -23.67
C LYS A 264 -0.09 37.88 -24.99
N SER A 265 -0.65 36.69 -25.24
CA SER A 265 -1.46 36.40 -26.44
C SER A 265 -2.96 36.65 -26.24
N ALA A 266 -3.64 36.97 -27.35
CA ALA A 266 -5.08 37.24 -27.38
C ALA A 266 -5.94 35.98 -27.13
N ASP A 267 -5.52 34.82 -27.63
CA ASP A 267 -6.27 33.55 -27.58
C ASP A 267 -5.46 32.45 -26.87
N SER A 268 -6.17 31.54 -26.20
CA SER A 268 -5.71 30.29 -25.62
C SER A 268 -5.08 29.32 -26.64
N LEU A 269 -5.45 29.40 -27.92
CA LEU A 269 -4.91 28.56 -29.00
C LEU A 269 -3.62 29.12 -29.63
N LEU A 270 -3.32 30.41 -29.41
CA LEU A 270 -2.15 31.10 -29.96
C LEU A 270 -1.00 31.09 -28.96
N LYS A 271 0.23 30.82 -29.44
CA LYS A 271 1.40 30.64 -28.58
C LYS A 271 2.02 31.99 -28.22
N THR A 272 1.97 32.34 -26.94
CA THR A 272 2.85 33.39 -26.38
C THR A 272 4.25 32.80 -26.22
N VAL A 273 5.28 33.46 -26.77
CA VAL A 273 6.67 33.01 -26.64
C VAL A 273 7.57 34.15 -26.16
N VAL A 274 8.28 33.91 -25.05
CA VAL A 274 9.42 34.74 -24.62
C VAL A 274 10.67 33.88 -24.75
N SER A 275 11.68 34.33 -25.50
CA SER A 275 12.86 33.51 -25.82
C SER A 275 14.15 34.28 -25.65
N ASN A 276 15.08 33.74 -24.87
CA ASN A 276 16.47 34.19 -24.82
C ASN A 276 17.39 33.14 -25.43
N GLN A 277 18.15 33.53 -26.46
CA GLN A 277 19.23 32.75 -27.07
C GLN A 277 20.59 33.47 -26.96
N GLY A 278 20.56 34.80 -26.78
CA GLY A 278 21.73 35.65 -26.61
C GLY A 278 22.17 35.83 -25.16
N THR A 279 22.75 36.99 -24.88
CA THR A 279 23.26 37.36 -23.55
C THR A 279 22.37 38.45 -22.94
N ILE A 280 21.99 38.25 -21.68
CA ILE A 280 21.38 39.27 -20.83
C ILE A 280 22.31 39.51 -19.64
N GLU A 281 22.73 40.75 -19.43
CA GLU A 281 23.55 41.18 -18.28
C GLU A 281 22.79 42.21 -17.46
N ALA A 282 22.59 41.92 -16.18
CA ALA A 282 22.12 42.85 -15.17
C ALA A 282 22.98 42.65 -13.92
N ARG A 283 24.29 42.89 -14.03
CA ARG A 283 25.24 42.65 -12.95
C ARG A 283 25.05 43.67 -11.83
N THR A 284 25.42 43.34 -10.61
CA THR A 284 25.38 44.28 -9.49
C THR A 284 26.34 45.43 -9.73
N LEU A 285 25.84 46.67 -9.61
CA LEU A 285 26.61 47.89 -9.80
C LEU A 285 26.24 48.89 -8.70
N GLN A 286 27.24 49.51 -8.06
CA GLN A 286 27.04 50.45 -6.95
C GLN A 286 26.14 49.90 -5.83
N SER A 287 26.33 48.62 -5.48
CA SER A 287 25.54 47.90 -4.47
C SER A 287 24.03 47.78 -4.76
N LYS A 288 23.60 48.09 -6.00
CA LYS A 288 22.27 47.76 -6.50
C LYS A 288 22.33 46.42 -7.22
N SER A 289 21.67 45.39 -6.68
CA SER A 289 21.58 44.08 -7.30
C SER A 289 20.70 44.15 -8.55
N GLY A 290 21.17 43.59 -9.66
CA GLY A 290 20.38 43.57 -10.88
C GLY A 290 19.33 42.46 -10.91
N ARG A 291 18.37 42.58 -11.83
CA ARG A 291 17.25 41.63 -11.95
C ARG A 291 16.93 41.32 -13.40
N ILE A 292 16.76 40.04 -13.72
CA ILE A 292 16.35 39.57 -15.06
C ILE A 292 15.04 38.81 -14.92
N VAL A 293 14.04 39.16 -15.73
CA VAL A 293 12.72 38.50 -15.75
C VAL A 293 12.31 38.16 -17.17
N LEU A 294 12.06 36.87 -17.42
CA LEU A 294 11.39 36.37 -18.61
C LEU A 294 10.00 35.85 -18.20
N ASP A 295 8.94 36.51 -18.68
CA ASP A 295 7.56 36.24 -18.26
C ASP A 295 6.63 35.97 -19.46
N GLY A 296 6.31 34.69 -19.67
CA GLY A 296 5.34 34.26 -20.68
C GLY A 296 3.88 34.32 -20.20
N GLY A 297 3.62 34.72 -18.97
CA GLY A 297 2.29 34.71 -18.36
C GLY A 297 1.70 33.31 -18.16
N ASP A 298 0.44 33.25 -17.70
CA ASP A 298 -0.23 32.00 -17.28
C ASP A 298 -0.46 30.98 -18.40
N ARG A 299 -0.24 31.38 -19.65
CA ARG A 299 -0.52 30.58 -20.87
C ARG A 299 0.68 30.44 -21.81
N GLY A 300 1.75 31.21 -21.62
CA GLY A 300 2.87 31.26 -22.55
C GLY A 300 4.03 30.34 -22.22
N ILE A 301 4.91 30.20 -23.22
CA ILE A 301 6.13 29.42 -23.15
C ILE A 301 7.32 30.38 -22.97
N VAL A 302 8.18 30.11 -21.99
CA VAL A 302 9.48 30.76 -21.86
C VAL A 302 10.57 29.81 -22.31
N GLN A 303 11.35 30.19 -23.33
CA GLN A 303 12.52 29.47 -23.80
C GLN A 303 13.79 30.09 -23.22
N VAL A 304 14.53 29.30 -22.44
CA VAL A 304 15.73 29.73 -21.72
C VAL A 304 16.95 29.07 -22.34
N ALA A 305 17.73 29.84 -23.09
CA ALA A 305 19.03 29.47 -23.61
C ALA A 305 20.01 30.65 -23.46
N GLY A 306 21.21 30.53 -24.02
CA GLY A 306 22.23 31.58 -23.94
C GLY A 306 22.70 31.84 -22.51
N LYS A 307 23.07 33.09 -22.22
CA LYS A 307 23.60 33.52 -20.92
C LYS A 307 22.68 34.55 -20.26
N GLN A 308 22.40 34.38 -18.97
CA GLN A 308 21.75 35.37 -18.11
C GLN A 308 22.66 35.62 -16.90
N ASP A 309 23.20 36.83 -16.79
CA ASP A 309 24.23 37.21 -15.81
C ASP A 309 23.71 38.31 -14.91
N ALA A 310 23.36 37.96 -13.68
CA ALA A 310 23.03 38.90 -12.61
C ALA A 310 24.06 38.82 -11.47
N SER A 311 25.32 38.53 -11.80
CA SER A 311 26.39 38.37 -10.81
C SER A 311 26.86 39.70 -10.22
N ALA A 312 27.54 39.63 -9.07
CA ALA A 312 28.22 40.75 -8.42
C ALA A 312 29.75 40.60 -8.46
N LEU A 313 30.29 39.80 -9.38
CA LEU A 313 31.71 39.49 -9.45
C LEU A 313 32.56 40.75 -9.68
N GLY A 314 33.44 41.05 -8.72
CA GLY A 314 34.31 42.22 -8.77
C GLY A 314 33.65 43.53 -8.30
N ALA A 315 32.40 43.47 -7.85
CA ALA A 315 31.64 44.60 -7.30
C ALA A 315 31.31 44.37 -5.81
N GLN A 316 30.96 45.44 -5.09
CA GLN A 316 30.43 45.32 -3.71
C GLN A 316 28.92 45.06 -3.76
N GLY A 317 28.44 44.04 -3.05
CA GLY A 317 27.02 43.72 -2.91
C GLY A 317 26.68 42.25 -3.22
N ASN A 318 25.38 41.94 -3.18
CA ASN A 318 24.86 40.59 -3.42
C ASN A 318 24.63 40.34 -4.90
N GLY A 319 24.66 39.06 -5.28
CA GLY A 319 24.17 38.61 -6.57
C GLY A 319 22.67 38.86 -6.74
N GLY A 320 22.26 39.10 -7.98
CA GLY A 320 20.89 39.44 -8.36
C GLY A 320 19.95 38.25 -8.52
N VAL A 321 18.78 38.51 -9.10
CA VAL A 321 17.74 37.50 -9.32
C VAL A 321 17.49 37.32 -10.79
N VAL A 322 17.44 36.06 -11.23
CA VAL A 322 16.98 35.65 -12.56
C VAL A 322 15.67 34.89 -12.40
N GLU A 323 14.59 35.35 -13.03
CA GLU A 323 13.26 34.74 -12.90
C GLU A 323 12.70 34.38 -14.29
N ASN A 324 12.46 33.09 -14.52
CA ASN A 324 11.84 32.57 -15.73
C ASN A 324 10.49 31.94 -15.36
N ARG A 325 9.39 32.53 -15.81
CA ARG A 325 8.04 32.08 -15.46
C ARG A 325 7.08 32.04 -16.65
N GLY A 326 6.27 31.00 -16.72
CA GLY A 326 5.20 30.87 -17.71
C GLY A 326 4.39 29.60 -17.47
N ALA A 327 3.39 29.32 -18.30
CA ALA A 327 2.69 28.02 -18.28
C ALA A 327 3.68 26.86 -18.45
N GLN A 328 4.65 27.06 -19.34
CA GLN A 328 5.76 26.17 -19.60
C GLN A 328 7.07 26.97 -19.66
N VAL A 329 8.10 26.46 -19.01
CA VAL A 329 9.49 26.94 -19.15
C VAL A 329 10.32 25.82 -19.76
N ASP A 330 10.90 26.06 -20.93
CA ASP A 330 11.77 25.14 -21.65
C ASP A 330 13.22 25.61 -21.54
N VAL A 331 14.01 24.90 -20.72
CA VAL A 331 15.42 25.21 -20.48
C VAL A 331 16.28 24.36 -21.42
N GLN A 332 16.97 25.04 -22.34
CA GLN A 332 17.84 24.39 -23.32
C GLN A 332 19.15 23.90 -22.69
N LEU A 333 19.78 22.91 -23.34
CA LEU A 333 21.12 22.48 -22.96
C LEU A 333 22.09 23.65 -23.02
N ALA A 334 23.01 23.70 -22.06
CA ALA A 334 24.04 24.73 -21.95
C ALA A 334 23.52 26.16 -21.69
N ALA A 335 22.24 26.34 -21.32
CA ALA A 335 21.79 27.58 -20.72
C ALA A 335 22.64 27.90 -19.48
N GLN A 336 23.15 29.14 -19.39
CA GLN A 336 24.03 29.58 -18.32
C GLN A 336 23.39 30.72 -17.54
N VAL A 337 23.28 30.51 -16.23
CA VAL A 337 22.83 31.51 -15.28
C VAL A 337 23.93 31.72 -14.25
N ASP A 338 24.36 32.96 -14.07
CA ASP A 338 25.36 33.35 -13.09
C ASP A 338 24.82 34.45 -12.19
N THR A 339 24.83 34.18 -10.89
CA THR A 339 24.42 35.13 -9.85
C THR A 339 25.43 35.17 -8.71
N ARG A 340 26.67 34.76 -8.95
CA ARG A 340 27.72 34.71 -7.90
C ARG A 340 28.04 36.10 -7.38
N ALA A 341 28.47 36.16 -6.12
CA ALA A 341 29.06 37.35 -5.52
C ALA A 341 30.39 36.95 -4.84
N ASP A 342 31.45 37.73 -5.03
CA ASP A 342 32.73 37.54 -4.32
C ASP A 342 32.75 38.30 -2.97
N LYS A 343 31.90 39.31 -2.81
CA LYS A 343 31.81 40.19 -1.62
C LYS A 343 30.37 40.36 -1.11
N GLY A 344 29.58 39.30 -1.14
CA GLY A 344 28.19 39.28 -0.70
C GLY A 344 27.56 37.89 -0.82
N GLU A 345 26.24 37.81 -0.75
CA GLU A 345 25.50 36.57 -0.92
C GLU A 345 25.27 36.24 -2.40
N THR A 346 25.34 34.95 -2.75
CA THR A 346 24.97 34.47 -4.09
C THR A 346 23.47 34.66 -4.33
N GLY A 347 23.13 35.14 -5.53
CA GLY A 347 21.75 35.36 -5.94
C GLY A 347 21.01 34.07 -6.33
N SER A 348 19.82 34.22 -6.95
CA SER A 348 18.94 33.08 -7.25
C SER A 348 18.44 33.04 -8.69
N TRP A 349 18.31 31.83 -9.21
CA TRP A 349 17.61 31.48 -10.43
C TRP A 349 16.28 30.80 -10.11
N LYS A 350 15.18 31.50 -10.39
CA LYS A 350 13.81 31.06 -10.14
C LYS A 350 13.15 30.59 -11.41
N ILE A 351 12.58 29.39 -11.37
CA ILE A 351 11.87 28.78 -12.49
C ILE A 351 10.47 28.38 -12.03
N ARG A 352 9.44 28.94 -12.66
CA ARG A 352 8.04 28.68 -12.31
C ARG A 352 7.25 28.20 -13.52
N ALA A 353 6.61 27.04 -13.40
CA ALA A 353 5.72 26.49 -14.43
C ALA A 353 4.54 25.71 -13.83
N ASN A 354 3.55 25.37 -14.66
CA ASN A 354 2.38 24.61 -14.22
C ASN A 354 2.75 23.20 -13.73
N THR A 355 3.65 22.53 -14.46
CA THR A 355 4.22 21.23 -14.07
C THR A 355 5.71 21.22 -14.39
N LEU A 356 6.55 20.85 -13.40
CA LEU A 356 7.99 20.73 -13.56
C LEU A 356 8.47 19.32 -13.21
N ASN A 357 9.30 18.74 -14.07
CA ASN A 357 10.04 17.50 -13.79
C ASN A 357 11.53 17.71 -14.06
N VAL A 358 12.39 17.07 -13.28
CA VAL A 358 13.83 17.00 -13.52
C VAL A 358 14.16 15.58 -13.96
N ALA A 359 14.76 15.40 -15.13
CA ALA A 359 15.09 14.09 -15.67
C ALA A 359 16.44 14.12 -16.42
N SER A 360 17.03 12.94 -16.60
CA SER A 360 18.19 12.74 -17.48
C SER A 360 17.72 12.74 -18.92
N GLN A 361 18.69 12.85 -19.82
CA GLN A 361 18.46 12.55 -21.22
C GLN A 361 18.23 11.04 -21.39
N GLU A 362 16.98 10.57 -21.37
CA GLU A 362 16.69 9.20 -21.83
C GLU A 362 16.35 9.14 -23.32
N SER A 363 17.02 8.17 -23.93
CA SER A 363 16.74 7.36 -25.12
C SER A 363 15.26 7.04 -25.37
N GLY A 364 14.40 8.04 -25.50
CA GLY A 364 13.10 7.94 -26.16
C GLY A 364 13.22 8.57 -27.54
N ALA A 365 13.39 7.74 -28.57
CA ALA A 365 13.39 8.16 -29.96
C ALA A 365 12.17 9.05 -30.26
N GLY A 366 12.43 10.35 -30.46
CA GLY A 366 11.44 11.31 -30.88
C GLY A 366 11.79 12.73 -30.48
N GLN A 367 12.66 13.37 -31.28
CA GLN A 367 12.84 14.84 -31.36
C GLN A 367 13.88 15.47 -30.41
N ALA A 368 15.10 14.95 -30.40
CA ALA A 368 16.26 15.82 -30.19
C ALA A 368 16.66 16.45 -31.53
N GLY A 369 16.54 17.77 -31.67
CA GLY A 369 17.18 18.51 -32.76
C GLY A 369 16.29 19.11 -33.86
N GLN A 370 15.00 19.37 -33.62
CA GLN A 370 14.20 20.20 -34.53
C GLN A 370 13.58 21.37 -33.77
N ASN A 371 13.64 22.55 -34.38
CA ASN A 371 12.89 23.76 -34.04
C ASN A 371 11.38 23.52 -34.19
N ASN A 372 10.84 22.56 -33.45
CA ASN A 372 9.46 22.13 -33.54
C ASN A 372 8.61 23.00 -32.62
N LEU A 373 8.36 24.22 -33.09
CA LEU A 373 7.31 25.13 -32.64
C LEU A 373 5.90 24.50 -32.68
N GLY A 374 5.74 23.23 -33.08
CA GLY A 374 4.47 22.55 -33.38
C GLY A 374 4.11 21.28 -32.59
N LYS A 375 4.94 20.76 -31.67
CA LYS A 375 4.61 19.50 -30.94
C LYS A 375 4.94 19.54 -29.43
N LEU A 376 4.61 20.64 -28.77
CA LEU A 376 4.42 20.69 -27.31
C LEU A 376 2.93 20.38 -27.05
N THR A 377 2.56 19.11 -26.94
CA THR A 377 1.19 18.68 -26.61
C THR A 377 1.05 18.28 -25.13
N SER A 378 2.13 18.28 -24.36
CA SER A 378 2.11 18.03 -22.92
C SER A 378 2.44 19.31 -22.17
N ASN A 379 1.56 19.72 -21.25
CA ASN A 379 1.76 20.85 -20.32
C ASN A 379 2.86 20.56 -19.26
N ASN A 380 3.95 19.87 -19.63
CA ASN A 380 5.04 19.45 -18.77
C ASN A 380 6.35 20.11 -19.19
N SER A 381 6.93 20.92 -18.31
CA SER A 381 8.32 21.36 -18.40
C SER A 381 9.24 20.26 -17.85
N THR A 382 10.21 19.83 -18.65
CA THR A 382 11.27 18.91 -18.20
C THR A 382 12.61 19.63 -18.21
N LEU A 383 13.18 19.84 -17.02
CA LEU A 383 14.54 20.36 -16.85
C LEU A 383 15.54 19.22 -16.86
N ARG A 384 16.68 19.46 -17.47
CA ARG A 384 17.75 18.48 -17.61
C ARG A 384 18.69 18.54 -16.40
N THR A 385 19.01 17.38 -15.82
CA THR A 385 19.92 17.30 -14.67
C THR A 385 21.29 17.89 -14.97
N GLU A 386 21.83 17.72 -16.19
CA GLU A 386 23.15 18.24 -16.56
C GLU A 386 23.18 19.78 -16.54
N THR A 387 22.09 20.41 -17.00
CA THR A 387 21.97 21.87 -16.98
C THR A 387 21.75 22.39 -15.57
N LEU A 388 20.95 21.69 -14.76
CA LEU A 388 20.74 22.05 -13.37
C LEU A 388 22.04 21.96 -12.55
N THR A 389 22.79 20.86 -12.66
CA THR A 389 24.10 20.68 -12.01
C THR A 389 25.10 21.75 -12.42
N ALA A 390 25.21 22.06 -13.72
CA ALA A 390 26.14 23.08 -14.20
C ALA A 390 25.84 24.47 -13.59
N ASN A 391 24.57 24.83 -13.49
CA ASN A 391 24.14 26.11 -12.94
C ASN A 391 24.16 26.15 -11.41
N LEU A 392 23.95 25.02 -10.73
CA LEU A 392 24.13 24.92 -9.27
C LEU A 392 25.55 25.27 -8.84
N ASN A 393 26.57 25.21 -9.72
CA ASN A 393 27.90 25.72 -9.38
C ASN A 393 27.96 27.25 -9.20
N ASN A 394 27.03 27.99 -9.79
CA ASN A 394 27.07 29.45 -9.86
C ASN A 394 25.89 30.14 -9.18
N THR A 395 24.75 29.46 -8.99
CA THR A 395 23.53 30.11 -8.50
C THR A 395 22.75 29.22 -7.55
N HIS A 396 21.98 29.83 -6.64
CA HIS A 396 20.90 29.14 -5.95
C HIS A 396 19.75 28.90 -6.93
N ILE A 397 19.14 27.71 -6.92
CA ILE A 397 18.06 27.39 -7.85
C ILE A 397 16.76 27.13 -7.09
N GLU A 398 15.68 27.77 -7.54
CA GLU A 398 14.32 27.61 -7.03
C GLU A 398 13.39 27.12 -8.14
N LEU A 399 12.89 25.88 -8.03
CA LEU A 399 11.93 25.28 -8.95
C LEU A 399 10.55 25.30 -8.30
N THR A 400 9.55 25.92 -8.95
CA THR A 400 8.18 25.98 -8.46
C THR A 400 7.18 25.44 -9.47
N SER A 401 6.54 24.33 -9.12
CA SER A 401 5.50 23.65 -9.89
C SER A 401 4.12 23.96 -9.34
N GLY A 402 3.16 24.28 -10.22
CA GLY A 402 1.75 24.45 -9.84
C GLY A 402 1.07 23.15 -9.37
N ASN A 403 1.61 22.00 -9.74
CA ASN A 403 1.14 20.66 -9.40
C ASN A 403 2.28 19.84 -8.77
N ASP A 404 2.50 18.59 -9.21
CA ASP A 404 3.60 17.74 -8.77
C ASP A 404 4.96 18.24 -9.28
N LEU A 405 6.00 17.95 -8.51
CA LEU A 405 7.39 18.12 -8.92
C LEU A 405 8.16 16.83 -8.65
N SER A 406 8.79 16.26 -9.67
CA SER A 406 9.61 15.04 -9.51
C SER A 406 11.03 15.18 -10.02
N VAL A 407 11.99 14.62 -9.28
CA VAL A 407 13.38 14.42 -9.69
C VAL A 407 13.57 12.96 -10.02
N LYS A 408 13.65 12.65 -11.31
CA LYS A 408 13.63 11.28 -11.87
C LYS A 408 15.01 10.76 -12.29
N ALA A 409 16.04 11.58 -12.19
CA ALA A 409 17.40 11.18 -12.52
C ALA A 409 18.40 11.72 -11.50
N PRO A 410 19.57 11.05 -11.35
CA PRO A 410 20.57 11.47 -10.38
C PRO A 410 21.06 12.90 -10.62
N LEU A 411 21.25 13.63 -9.52
CA LEU A 411 21.72 15.01 -9.56
C LEU A 411 22.78 15.21 -8.46
N SER A 412 23.91 15.81 -8.84
CA SER A 412 24.98 16.13 -7.89
C SER A 412 25.57 17.52 -8.09
N TRP A 413 26.03 18.15 -7.00
CA TRP A 413 26.75 19.43 -7.02
C TRP A 413 27.73 19.56 -5.85
N SER A 414 28.76 20.39 -6.02
CA SER A 414 29.84 20.58 -5.04
C SER A 414 30.00 22.02 -4.56
N SER A 415 29.12 22.92 -4.97
CA SER A 415 29.05 24.30 -4.47
C SER A 415 28.23 24.37 -3.18
N GLY A 416 28.37 25.48 -2.43
CA GLY A 416 27.51 25.79 -1.28
C GLY A 416 26.11 26.27 -1.63
N ASN A 417 25.64 26.05 -2.86
CA ASN A 417 24.37 26.60 -3.33
C ASN A 417 23.16 25.75 -2.89
N THR A 418 22.00 26.42 -2.82
CA THR A 418 20.72 25.83 -2.46
C THR A 418 19.96 25.36 -3.71
N LEU A 419 19.40 24.15 -3.65
CA LEU A 419 18.33 23.69 -4.56
C LEU A 419 17.00 23.67 -3.80
N SER A 420 16.02 24.43 -4.26
CA SER A 420 14.66 24.46 -3.71
C SER A 420 13.66 23.86 -4.69
N LEU A 421 12.87 22.89 -4.23
CA LEU A 421 11.84 22.20 -5.00
C LEU A 421 10.47 22.43 -4.35
N ASN A 422 9.61 23.18 -5.03
CA ASN A 422 8.32 23.62 -4.50
C ASN A 422 7.16 23.09 -5.36
N ALA A 423 6.19 22.42 -4.72
CA ALA A 423 4.92 22.01 -5.30
C ALA A 423 3.76 22.73 -4.60
N GLU A 424 2.96 23.49 -5.36
CA GLU A 424 1.89 24.31 -4.78
C GLU A 424 0.65 23.49 -4.41
N ARG A 425 0.26 22.55 -5.27
CA ARG A 425 -0.94 21.71 -5.08
C ARG A 425 -0.63 20.21 -5.02
N GLY A 426 0.54 19.78 -5.49
CA GLY A 426 0.92 18.38 -5.62
C GLY A 426 2.03 17.94 -4.66
N ASP A 427 2.61 16.78 -4.97
CA ASP A 427 3.70 16.16 -4.22
C ASP A 427 5.07 16.61 -4.75
N VAL A 428 6.07 16.62 -3.85
CA VAL A 428 7.48 16.65 -4.25
C VAL A 428 8.05 15.24 -4.14
N ARG A 429 8.57 14.70 -5.24
CA ARG A 429 9.09 13.33 -5.33
C ARG A 429 10.56 13.33 -5.71
N VAL A 430 11.39 12.70 -4.88
CA VAL A 430 12.78 12.39 -5.20
C VAL A 430 12.84 10.92 -5.60
N ASP A 431 12.73 10.66 -6.91
CA ASP A 431 12.69 9.32 -7.50
C ASP A 431 14.08 8.80 -7.90
N ALA A 432 15.13 9.62 -7.79
CA ALA A 432 16.53 9.28 -8.04
C ALA A 432 17.49 10.01 -7.10
N ALA A 433 18.69 9.44 -6.91
CA ALA A 433 19.66 9.92 -5.91
C ALA A 433 20.09 11.40 -6.07
N LEU A 434 20.16 12.11 -4.95
CA LEU A 434 20.62 13.51 -4.86
C LEU A 434 21.89 13.59 -4.00
N THR A 435 22.95 14.24 -4.49
CA THR A 435 24.21 14.37 -3.74
C THR A 435 24.79 15.79 -3.77
N ALA A 436 24.98 16.40 -2.60
CA ALA A 436 25.63 17.69 -2.43
C ALA A 436 26.86 17.57 -1.51
N THR A 437 28.03 18.01 -1.98
CA THR A 437 29.29 17.90 -1.23
C THR A 437 29.89 19.25 -0.80
N GLY A 438 29.36 20.36 -1.31
CA GLY A 438 29.87 21.70 -0.99
C GLY A 438 29.52 22.16 0.41
N ASP A 439 30.41 22.94 1.03
CA ASP A 439 30.16 23.57 2.32
C ASP A 439 28.93 24.49 2.24
N LYS A 440 28.03 24.36 3.21
CA LYS A 440 26.74 25.07 3.32
C LYS A 440 25.74 24.74 2.20
N ALA A 441 25.99 23.73 1.38
CA ALA A 441 25.03 23.28 0.37
C ALA A 441 23.68 22.91 1.00
N ARG A 442 22.57 23.30 0.38
CA ARG A 442 21.23 23.09 0.94
C ARG A 442 20.26 22.48 -0.07
N LEU A 443 19.42 21.58 0.42
CA LEU A 443 18.25 21.09 -0.30
C LEU A 443 16.99 21.52 0.47
N ALA A 444 16.06 22.19 -0.18
CA ALA A 444 14.78 22.57 0.40
C ALA A 444 13.64 21.95 -0.41
N LEU A 445 12.79 21.14 0.22
CA LEU A 445 11.66 20.47 -0.41
C LEU A 445 10.37 20.99 0.23
N SER A 446 9.46 21.54 -0.58
CA SER A 446 8.21 22.12 -0.10
C SER A 446 7.01 21.59 -0.87
N ALA A 447 6.10 20.88 -0.19
CA ALA A 447 4.82 20.42 -0.73
C ALA A 447 3.69 21.02 0.10
N ARG A 448 3.12 22.15 -0.36
CA ARG A 448 2.19 22.96 0.45
C ARG A 448 0.89 22.23 0.79
N ASN A 449 0.30 21.56 -0.21
CA ASN A 449 -0.93 20.77 -0.07
C ASN A 449 -0.73 19.27 -0.34
N GLY A 450 0.52 18.84 -0.58
CA GLY A 450 0.89 17.46 -0.84
C GLY A 450 1.87 16.91 0.20
N SER A 451 2.52 15.82 -0.17
CA SER A 451 3.54 15.10 0.58
C SER A 451 4.92 15.23 -0.06
N VAL A 452 5.97 15.08 0.75
CA VAL A 452 7.34 14.86 0.25
C VAL A 452 7.62 13.35 0.27
N ARG A 453 7.96 12.78 -0.88
CA ARG A 453 8.32 11.36 -1.01
C ARG A 453 9.78 11.19 -1.42
N LEU A 454 10.55 10.55 -0.54
CA LEU A 454 11.97 10.25 -0.75
C LEU A 454 12.09 8.79 -1.19
N ASN A 455 12.14 8.55 -2.49
CA ASN A 455 12.15 7.21 -3.09
C ASN A 455 13.56 6.71 -3.43
N ASP A 456 14.58 7.56 -3.25
CA ASP A 456 16.00 7.23 -3.39
C ASP A 456 16.87 8.01 -2.39
N ASP A 457 18.17 7.72 -2.35
CA ASP A 457 19.08 8.27 -1.34
C ASP A 457 19.39 9.77 -1.55
N ILE A 458 19.44 10.52 -0.44
CA ILE A 458 19.88 11.91 -0.41
C ILE A 458 21.17 11.99 0.41
N ARG A 459 22.23 12.61 -0.12
CA ARG A 459 23.52 12.75 0.57
C ARG A 459 23.98 14.20 0.56
N LEU A 460 23.95 14.87 1.71
CA LEU A 460 24.45 16.24 1.90
C LEU A 460 25.62 16.19 2.90
N THR A 461 26.86 16.28 2.40
CA THR A 461 28.06 15.90 3.19
C THR A 461 29.03 17.06 3.47
N GLY A 462 28.83 18.24 2.87
CA GLY A 462 29.68 19.41 3.12
C GLY A 462 29.47 20.02 4.51
N ALA A 463 30.45 20.76 5.03
CA ALA A 463 30.34 21.38 6.35
C ALA A 463 29.18 22.40 6.36
N GLY A 464 28.30 22.34 7.35
CA GLY A 464 27.11 23.20 7.43
C GLY A 464 26.01 22.89 6.40
N ALA A 465 26.09 21.78 5.67
CA ALA A 465 25.06 21.41 4.69
C ALA A 465 23.69 21.20 5.35
N GLY A 466 22.61 21.54 4.66
CA GLY A 466 21.27 21.62 5.24
C GLY A 466 20.17 20.94 4.44
N LEU A 467 19.24 20.29 5.12
CA LEU A 467 17.98 19.81 4.53
C LEU A 467 16.79 20.52 5.17
N GLU A 468 15.88 21.04 4.34
CA GLU A 468 14.60 21.54 4.78
C GLU A 468 13.44 20.77 4.13
N LEU A 469 12.51 20.28 4.96
CA LEU A 469 11.29 19.57 4.53
C LEU A 469 10.04 20.32 5.01
N ASN A 470 9.36 21.00 4.10
CA ASN A 470 8.10 21.69 4.38
C ASN A 470 6.95 20.93 3.73
N THR A 471 6.03 20.44 4.54
CA THR A 471 4.89 19.61 4.13
C THR A 471 3.62 20.16 4.75
N GLY A 472 2.51 20.07 4.03
CA GLY A 472 1.20 20.25 4.61
C GLY A 472 0.86 19.11 5.60
N ASN A 473 -0.43 18.83 5.77
CA ASN A 473 -0.89 17.81 6.73
C ASN A 473 -0.49 16.35 6.38
N GLN A 474 0.11 16.10 5.21
CA GLN A 474 0.44 14.75 4.71
C GLN A 474 1.83 14.26 5.15
N GLY A 475 2.70 15.15 5.66
CA GLY A 475 4.04 14.79 6.12
C GLY A 475 5.00 14.33 5.01
N HIS A 476 6.13 13.74 5.42
CA HIS A 476 7.13 13.15 4.54
C HIS A 476 7.28 11.65 4.74
N ALA A 477 7.51 10.92 3.66
CA ALA A 477 7.72 9.47 3.66
C ALA A 477 9.05 9.11 2.99
N ILE A 478 9.75 8.13 3.56
CA ILE A 478 10.99 7.57 3.04
C ILE A 478 10.73 6.15 2.62
N LYS A 479 11.11 5.80 1.39
CA LYS A 479 10.97 4.44 0.88
C LYS A 479 11.90 3.50 1.64
N ASP A 480 11.44 2.27 1.83
CA ASP A 480 12.20 1.18 2.44
C ASP A 480 13.63 1.08 1.88
N SER A 481 14.59 0.91 2.79
CA SER A 481 16.03 0.79 2.51
C SER A 481 16.70 2.05 1.93
N LYS A 482 16.02 3.19 1.90
CA LYS A 482 16.58 4.50 1.52
C LYS A 482 16.83 5.38 2.74
N ALA A 483 17.79 6.28 2.62
CA ALA A 483 18.17 7.17 3.72
C ALA A 483 18.59 8.57 3.26
N VAL A 484 18.49 9.52 4.18
CA VAL A 484 19.11 10.84 4.08
C VAL A 484 20.40 10.85 4.88
N THR A 485 21.52 11.19 4.26
CA THR A 485 22.82 11.40 4.92
C THR A 485 23.10 12.90 5.05
N LEU A 486 23.25 13.39 6.27
CA LEU A 486 23.67 14.72 6.70
C LEU A 486 24.94 14.58 7.55
N SER A 487 26.10 14.29 6.92
CA SER A 487 27.33 13.89 7.64
C SER A 487 28.37 15.00 7.81
N GLY A 488 28.14 16.20 7.26
CA GLY A 488 29.06 17.32 7.39
C GLY A 488 29.06 17.92 8.80
N ALA A 489 30.19 18.46 9.24
CA ALA A 489 30.27 19.14 10.54
C ALA A 489 29.28 20.32 10.58
N GLY A 490 28.46 20.41 11.63
CA GLY A 490 27.46 21.47 11.77
C GLY A 490 26.29 21.37 10.78
N ALA A 491 26.01 20.18 10.22
CA ALA A 491 24.87 19.96 9.36
C ALA A 491 23.54 20.38 10.03
N THR A 492 22.59 20.85 9.22
CA THR A 492 21.31 21.38 9.70
C THR A 492 20.13 20.60 9.13
N PHE A 493 19.07 20.46 9.92
CA PHE A 493 17.79 19.95 9.45
C PHE A 493 16.66 20.81 9.98
N ARG A 494 15.72 21.14 9.11
CA ARG A 494 14.52 21.91 9.44
C ARG A 494 13.31 21.25 8.82
N ALA A 495 12.19 21.22 9.54
CA ALA A 495 10.92 20.80 8.97
C ALA A 495 9.77 21.65 9.48
N ASN A 496 8.89 22.09 8.58
CA ASN A 496 7.70 22.88 8.90
C ASN A 496 7.99 24.08 9.81
N GLY A 497 9.07 24.78 9.51
CA GLY A 497 9.48 25.94 10.28
C GLY A 497 10.12 25.64 11.65
N GLN A 498 10.46 24.39 11.95
CA GLN A 498 11.08 23.96 13.21
C GLN A 498 12.46 23.34 12.95
N ASP A 499 13.44 23.72 13.76
CA ASP A 499 14.80 23.17 13.67
C ASP A 499 14.92 21.87 14.46
N TYR A 500 15.75 20.96 13.96
CA TYR A 500 16.08 19.69 14.59
C TYR A 500 17.58 19.61 14.84
N LEU A 501 17.96 18.98 15.95
CA LEU A 501 19.35 18.63 16.21
C LEU A 501 19.73 17.40 15.37
N VAL A 502 20.79 17.53 14.57
CA VAL A 502 21.33 16.44 13.74
C VAL A 502 22.30 15.61 14.57
N ILE A 503 21.98 14.32 14.74
CA ILE A 503 22.78 13.34 15.46
C ILE A 503 23.61 12.53 14.46
N GLN A 504 24.92 12.55 14.64
CA GLN A 504 25.92 11.94 13.75
C GLN A 504 26.82 10.92 14.46
N ASP A 505 26.86 10.93 15.79
CA ASP A 505 27.66 10.02 16.60
C ASP A 505 26.95 9.58 17.90
N LEU A 506 27.58 8.64 18.62
CA LEU A 506 27.04 8.06 19.84
C LEU A 506 26.99 9.07 21.01
N THR A 507 27.90 10.04 21.05
CA THR A 507 27.93 11.10 22.08
C THR A 507 26.74 12.03 21.91
N GLN A 508 26.44 12.42 20.67
CA GLN A 508 25.29 13.23 20.31
C GLN A 508 23.98 12.46 20.55
N LEU A 509 23.94 11.16 20.25
CA LEU A 509 22.77 10.32 20.58
C LEU A 509 22.52 10.31 22.09
N ARG A 510 23.58 10.16 22.91
CA ARG A 510 23.45 10.23 24.37
C ARG A 510 22.99 11.60 24.87
N ALA A 511 23.34 12.67 24.17
CA ALA A 511 22.98 14.03 24.54
C ALA A 511 21.48 14.36 24.38
N VAL A 512 20.67 13.49 23.76
CA VAL A 512 19.19 13.61 23.70
C VAL A 512 18.58 13.74 25.10
N ASP A 513 19.17 13.12 26.13
CA ASP A 513 18.69 13.26 27.53
C ASP A 513 18.71 14.70 28.06
N LYS A 514 19.45 15.61 27.42
CA LYS A 514 19.49 17.02 27.81
C LYS A 514 18.20 17.76 27.44
N ASP A 515 17.43 17.28 26.47
CA ASP A 515 16.14 17.86 26.07
C ASP A 515 15.17 16.79 25.55
N LEU A 516 14.47 16.12 26.46
CA LEU A 516 13.51 15.07 26.12
C LEU A 516 12.26 15.55 25.36
N LYS A 517 12.08 16.87 25.19
CA LYS A 517 11.02 17.48 24.37
C LYS A 517 11.55 17.98 23.01
N GLY A 518 12.84 17.82 22.78
CA GLY A 518 13.54 18.29 21.60
C GLY A 518 13.15 17.54 20.33
N ARG A 519 13.70 18.01 19.20
CA ARG A 519 13.49 17.43 17.88
C ARG A 519 14.82 16.98 17.32
N TYR A 520 14.89 15.73 16.90
CA TYR A 520 16.13 15.05 16.55
C TYR A 520 15.99 14.34 15.21
N VAL A 521 17.06 14.40 14.42
CA VAL A 521 17.22 13.53 13.25
C VAL A 521 18.53 12.76 13.31
N LEU A 522 18.56 11.52 12.84
CA LEU A 522 19.83 10.86 12.55
C LEU A 522 20.37 11.36 11.21
N GLY A 523 21.51 12.04 11.25
CA GLY A 523 22.21 12.51 10.05
C GLY A 523 22.97 11.38 9.34
N ASN A 524 23.33 10.32 10.03
CA ASN A 524 23.98 9.16 9.41
C ASN A 524 23.79 7.91 10.27
N LYS A 525 24.23 6.78 9.72
CA LYS A 525 24.42 5.55 10.46
C LYS A 525 25.30 5.78 11.71
N ILE A 526 24.83 5.33 12.87
CA ILE A 526 25.55 5.37 14.15
C ILE A 526 26.10 3.98 14.44
N ALA A 527 27.43 3.85 14.41
CA ALA A 527 28.11 2.60 14.74
C ALA A 527 28.33 2.48 16.25
N GLY A 528 27.70 1.49 16.89
CA GLY A 528 27.77 1.30 18.33
C GLY A 528 29.00 0.53 18.81
N ASN A 529 29.61 -0.28 17.93
CA ASN A 529 30.84 -1.04 18.21
C ASN A 529 30.81 -1.89 19.51
N GLY A 530 29.64 -2.39 19.90
CA GLY A 530 29.44 -3.19 21.11
C GLY A 530 29.40 -2.37 22.41
N ALA A 531 29.30 -1.04 22.32
CA ALA A 531 29.27 -0.16 23.49
C ALA A 531 28.09 -0.49 24.41
N SER A 532 28.35 -0.44 25.72
CA SER A 532 27.30 -0.43 26.74
C SER A 532 26.61 0.93 26.74
N PHE A 533 25.30 0.95 26.52
CA PHE A 533 24.52 2.17 26.36
C PHE A 533 23.38 2.21 27.38
N LEU A 534 23.34 3.25 28.21
CA LEU A 534 22.22 3.45 29.13
C LEU A 534 20.97 3.84 28.33
N SER A 535 19.78 3.41 28.73
CA SER A 535 18.52 3.80 28.11
C SER A 535 18.37 5.33 28.02
N LEU A 536 17.86 5.88 26.92
CA LEU A 536 17.44 7.27 26.82
C LEU A 536 16.22 7.49 27.69
N ALA A 537 16.12 8.65 28.34
CA ALA A 537 15.04 8.96 29.28
C ALA A 537 14.88 7.95 30.43
N ASP A 538 15.95 7.29 30.92
CA ASP A 538 15.89 6.23 31.98
C ASP A 538 15.16 6.65 33.28
N ARG A 539 14.99 7.96 33.53
CA ARG A 539 14.28 8.51 34.69
C ARG A 539 13.04 9.34 34.35
N SER A 540 12.63 9.37 33.07
CA SER A 540 11.52 10.20 32.55
C SER A 540 10.89 9.53 31.32
N GLY A 541 10.27 10.30 30.42
CA GLY A 541 9.81 9.85 29.11
C GLY A 541 10.29 10.78 28.00
N PHE A 542 10.44 10.26 26.79
CA PHE A 542 10.69 11.06 25.59
C PHE A 542 9.37 11.61 25.05
N TYR A 543 9.23 12.93 24.97
CA TYR A 543 8.03 13.63 24.48
C TYR A 543 8.28 14.36 23.16
N GLY A 544 9.50 14.28 22.64
CA GLY A 544 9.96 14.99 21.45
C GLY A 544 9.63 14.26 20.15
N VAL A 545 10.39 14.61 19.10
CA VAL A 545 10.35 13.94 17.79
C VAL A 545 11.72 13.37 17.48
N PHE A 546 11.78 12.10 17.10
CA PHE A 546 13.00 11.42 16.68
C PHE A 546 12.78 10.78 15.31
N ASP A 547 13.34 11.37 14.27
CA ASP A 547 13.26 10.85 12.90
C ASP A 547 14.62 10.25 12.48
N GLY A 548 14.67 8.94 12.27
CA GLY A 548 15.88 8.27 11.82
C GLY A 548 16.29 8.64 10.40
N LEU A 549 15.40 9.29 9.61
CA LEU A 549 15.61 9.59 8.20
C LEU A 549 16.09 8.38 7.36
N GLY A 550 15.68 7.17 7.76
CA GLY A 550 16.10 5.90 7.15
C GLY A 550 17.46 5.38 7.63
N ASN A 551 18.16 6.08 8.51
CA ASN A 551 19.46 5.66 9.05
C ASN A 551 19.33 4.58 10.12
N SER A 552 20.45 3.89 10.37
CA SER A 552 20.55 2.81 11.34
C SER A 552 21.37 3.18 12.57
N ILE A 553 20.95 2.71 13.74
CA ILE A 553 21.80 2.57 14.92
C ILE A 553 22.18 1.09 15.03
N ASP A 554 23.48 0.80 15.11
CA ASP A 554 23.96 -0.59 15.13
C ASP A 554 24.75 -0.98 16.38
N ASN A 555 24.75 -2.28 16.70
CA ASN A 555 25.71 -2.94 17.59
C ASN A 555 25.85 -2.27 18.97
N LEU A 556 24.73 -2.12 19.69
CA LEU A 556 24.70 -1.61 21.06
C LEU A 556 24.25 -2.68 22.06
N SER A 557 24.82 -2.63 23.26
CA SER A 557 24.35 -3.36 24.43
C SER A 557 23.62 -2.39 25.37
N VAL A 558 22.29 -2.35 25.26
CA VAL A 558 21.44 -1.42 26.00
C VAL A 558 21.06 -1.99 27.36
N TYR A 559 21.18 -1.16 28.39
CA TYR A 559 20.71 -1.47 29.75
C TYR A 559 19.95 -0.27 30.34
N GLY A 560 19.19 -0.50 31.40
CA GLY A 560 18.48 0.54 32.14
C GLY A 560 18.56 0.27 33.64
N THR A 561 18.35 1.31 34.44
CA THR A 561 18.27 1.20 35.91
C THR A 561 16.84 1.35 36.41
N GLY A 562 15.97 1.97 35.60
CA GLY A 562 14.54 2.12 35.86
C GLY A 562 13.70 0.86 35.60
N ALA A 563 12.38 1.01 35.69
CA ALA A 563 11.41 -0.03 35.36
C ALA A 563 11.32 -0.31 33.85
N PHE A 564 11.58 0.69 32.99
CA PHE A 564 11.47 0.56 31.55
C PHE A 564 12.87 0.57 30.91
N VAL A 565 13.16 -0.44 30.11
CA VAL A 565 14.47 -0.65 29.49
C VAL A 565 14.30 -0.80 27.99
N GLY A 566 15.03 0.02 27.24
CA GLY A 566 15.09 0.02 25.78
C GLY A 566 15.99 1.15 25.31
N LEU A 567 16.20 1.29 23.99
CA LEU A 567 16.95 2.46 23.49
C LEU A 567 16.38 3.76 24.08
N PHE A 568 15.05 3.83 24.16
CA PHE A 568 14.29 4.74 25.01
C PHE A 568 13.65 3.96 26.16
N SER A 569 13.66 4.52 27.36
CA SER A 569 12.94 3.96 28.51
C SER A 569 11.43 4.01 28.23
N SER A 570 10.91 5.20 27.89
CA SER A 570 9.51 5.42 27.51
C SER A 570 9.38 6.42 26.36
N ASN A 571 8.50 6.13 25.40
CA ASN A 571 8.11 7.03 24.31
C ASN A 571 6.68 7.55 24.52
N ALA A 572 6.56 8.87 24.65
CA ALA A 572 5.32 9.62 24.63
C ALA A 572 5.22 10.61 23.45
N GLY A 573 6.30 10.72 22.66
CA GLY A 573 6.40 11.56 21.48
C GLY A 573 6.25 10.76 20.18
N GLU A 574 7.06 11.11 19.18
CA GLU A 574 7.07 10.47 17.87
C GLU A 574 8.47 9.90 17.56
N ILE A 575 8.53 8.62 17.22
CA ILE A 575 9.74 7.96 16.73
C ILE A 575 9.44 7.36 15.36
N ARG A 576 10.22 7.69 14.34
CA ARG A 576 9.96 7.18 12.98
C ARG A 576 11.18 7.01 12.09
N ASN A 577 11.00 6.27 10.99
CA ASN A 577 11.99 6.02 9.94
C ASN A 577 13.36 5.59 10.49
N LEU A 578 13.36 4.71 11.49
CA LEU A 578 14.55 4.32 12.24
C LEU A 578 14.85 2.84 12.03
N ASN A 579 16.11 2.53 11.71
CA ASN A 579 16.59 1.16 11.67
C ASN A 579 17.44 0.87 12.92
N LEU A 580 17.20 -0.26 13.56
CA LEU A 580 17.99 -0.77 14.68
C LEU A 580 18.58 -2.12 14.25
N ASP A 581 19.90 -2.28 14.28
CA ASP A 581 20.55 -3.53 13.88
C ASP A 581 21.50 -4.06 14.97
N ARG A 582 21.42 -5.36 15.28
CA ARG A 582 22.25 -6.01 16.31
C ARG A 582 22.21 -5.31 17.66
N ILE A 583 21.01 -4.96 18.11
CA ILE A 583 20.80 -4.37 19.44
C ILE A 583 20.50 -5.47 20.45
N SER A 584 21.33 -5.56 21.49
CA SER A 584 21.10 -6.44 22.65
C SER A 584 20.56 -5.61 23.81
N VAL A 585 19.43 -5.99 24.39
CA VAL A 585 18.81 -5.28 25.53
C VAL A 585 18.61 -6.23 26.70
N SER A 586 19.03 -5.82 27.90
CA SER A 586 18.92 -6.63 29.11
C SER A 586 18.31 -5.87 30.28
N GLY A 587 17.29 -6.47 30.91
CA GLY A 587 16.68 -5.99 32.15
C GLY A 587 17.49 -6.28 33.41
N ALA A 588 18.61 -7.01 33.34
CA ALA A 588 19.34 -7.53 34.50
C ALA A 588 19.92 -6.47 35.46
N ARG A 589 19.96 -5.20 35.06
CA ARG A 589 20.43 -4.07 35.89
C ARG A 589 19.28 -3.21 36.44
N SER A 590 18.03 -3.53 36.11
CA SER A 590 16.86 -2.87 36.66
C SER A 590 16.74 -3.21 38.15
N THR A 591 16.45 -2.21 38.97
CA THR A 591 16.23 -2.38 40.41
C THR A 591 14.75 -2.37 40.79
N HIS A 592 13.85 -2.35 39.80
CA HIS A 592 12.41 -2.24 40.02
C HIS A 592 11.74 -3.61 40.02
N TYR A 593 10.68 -3.76 40.82
CA TYR A 593 9.97 -5.03 40.99
C TYR A 593 9.39 -5.59 39.69
N ASN A 594 8.92 -4.71 38.79
CA ASN A 594 8.38 -5.07 37.49
C ASN A 594 9.14 -4.34 36.38
N THR A 595 9.85 -5.08 35.52
CA THR A 595 10.70 -4.53 34.46
C THR A 595 10.13 -4.79 33.07
N GLN A 596 9.99 -3.74 32.25
CA GLN A 596 9.52 -3.83 30.86
C GLN A 596 10.70 -3.62 29.92
N VAL A 597 11.04 -4.63 29.13
CA VAL A 597 12.23 -4.63 28.27
C VAL A 597 11.85 -4.74 26.79
N GLY A 598 12.14 -3.68 26.02
CA GLY A 598 11.98 -3.67 24.56
C GLY A 598 13.20 -3.13 23.84
N THR A 599 13.45 -3.53 22.59
CA THR A 599 14.64 -3.06 21.87
C THR A 599 14.61 -1.55 21.62
N LEU A 600 13.50 -1.02 21.12
CA LEU A 600 13.33 0.42 20.93
C LEU A 600 12.87 1.09 22.22
N ALA A 601 11.81 0.57 22.83
CA ALA A 601 11.18 1.20 23.99
C ALA A 601 10.72 0.20 25.04
N GLY A 602 10.90 0.52 26.33
CA GLY A 602 10.23 -0.23 27.39
C GLY A 602 8.71 0.03 27.37
N VAL A 603 8.29 1.29 27.24
CA VAL A 603 6.88 1.69 27.12
C VAL A 603 6.67 2.62 25.93
N ASN A 604 5.57 2.45 25.21
CA ASN A 604 5.06 3.38 24.19
C ASN A 604 3.64 3.84 24.54
N ILE A 605 3.45 5.15 24.68
CA ILE A 605 2.15 5.84 24.70
C ILE A 605 2.02 6.87 23.57
N GLY A 606 3.09 7.05 22.77
CA GLY A 606 3.13 7.93 21.60
C GLY A 606 3.06 7.18 20.27
N ARG A 607 3.65 7.75 19.23
CA ARG A 607 3.67 7.19 17.87
C ARG A 607 5.03 6.57 17.52
N ILE A 608 4.99 5.32 17.04
CA ILE A 608 6.10 4.62 16.40
C ILE A 608 5.68 4.28 14.97
N ASP A 609 6.43 4.74 13.98
CA ASP A 609 6.07 4.57 12.57
C ASP A 609 7.29 4.26 11.70
N ASN A 610 7.24 3.22 10.88
CA ASN A 610 8.37 2.81 10.04
C ASN A 610 9.67 2.59 10.84
N VAL A 611 9.60 1.79 11.91
CA VAL A 611 10.77 1.40 12.70
C VAL A 611 11.06 -0.09 12.52
N LYS A 612 12.30 -0.42 12.16
CA LYS A 612 12.72 -1.79 11.86
C LYS A 612 13.86 -2.21 12.76
N ALA A 613 13.62 -3.19 13.62
CA ALA A 613 14.63 -3.79 14.48
C ALA A 613 15.04 -5.15 13.91
N SER A 614 16.32 -5.33 13.61
CA SER A 614 16.88 -6.55 13.04
C SER A 614 17.99 -7.11 13.91
N ASN A 615 18.11 -8.44 13.96
CA ASN A 615 19.11 -9.15 14.74
C ASN A 615 19.09 -8.78 16.24
N VAL A 616 17.90 -8.60 16.82
CA VAL A 616 17.77 -8.18 18.21
C VAL A 616 17.99 -9.35 19.17
N ARG A 617 18.43 -9.03 20.39
CA ARG A 617 18.45 -9.97 21.51
C ARG A 617 17.85 -9.29 22.74
N VAL A 618 16.75 -9.82 23.27
CA VAL A 618 16.07 -9.25 24.45
C VAL A 618 16.01 -10.28 25.58
N THR A 619 16.45 -9.89 26.79
CA THR A 619 16.42 -10.72 28.00
C THR A 619 15.85 -9.97 29.21
N GLY A 620 15.05 -10.65 30.03
CA GLY A 620 14.42 -10.05 31.22
C GLY A 620 15.30 -9.90 32.46
N ALA A 621 14.75 -9.24 33.49
CA ALA A 621 15.30 -9.15 34.84
C ALA A 621 15.09 -10.47 35.63
N ASP A 622 15.74 -10.64 36.77
CA ASP A 622 15.56 -11.76 37.70
C ASP A 622 14.32 -11.63 38.60
N HIS A 623 13.43 -10.69 38.30
CA HIS A 623 12.13 -10.45 38.93
C HIS A 623 11.06 -10.24 37.86
N LEU A 624 9.81 -9.94 38.23
CA LEU A 624 8.67 -9.85 37.31
C LEU A 624 9.02 -9.00 36.07
N ASN A 625 8.82 -9.53 34.87
CA ASN A 625 9.19 -8.82 33.66
C ASN A 625 8.29 -9.10 32.45
N THR A 626 8.26 -8.12 31.54
CA THR A 626 7.62 -8.19 30.22
C THR A 626 8.64 -7.92 29.14
N LEU A 627 8.62 -8.72 28.06
CA LEU A 627 9.61 -8.63 26.98
C LEU A 627 8.94 -8.35 25.62
N GLY A 628 9.49 -7.43 24.84
CA GLY A 628 9.07 -7.20 23.46
C GLY A 628 10.27 -7.08 22.53
N GLY A 629 10.22 -7.67 21.34
CA GLY A 629 11.32 -7.52 20.38
C GLY A 629 11.48 -6.09 19.83
N LEU A 630 10.44 -5.25 19.91
CA LEU A 630 10.54 -3.81 19.66
C LEU A 630 10.12 -2.98 20.87
N VAL A 631 8.93 -3.26 21.44
CA VAL A 631 8.35 -2.52 22.56
C VAL A 631 7.87 -3.48 23.64
N ALA A 632 8.17 -3.28 24.92
CA ALA A 632 7.58 -4.14 25.94
C ALA A 632 6.10 -3.84 26.18
N LEU A 633 5.71 -2.59 26.46
CA LEU A 633 4.31 -2.19 26.69
C LEU A 633 3.87 -1.10 25.70
N ASN A 634 2.82 -1.36 24.92
CA ASN A 634 2.10 -0.36 24.14
C ASN A 634 0.77 -0.03 24.86
N LEU A 635 0.60 1.21 25.32
CA LEU A 635 -0.47 1.61 26.23
C LEU A 635 -1.24 2.84 25.73
N GLU A 636 -2.42 3.07 26.29
CA GLU A 636 -3.22 4.29 26.06
C GLU A 636 -3.50 4.51 24.56
N ASN A 637 -3.06 5.64 23.98
CA ASN A 637 -3.17 5.91 22.54
C ASN A 637 -1.89 5.56 21.76
N GLY A 638 -1.04 4.71 22.34
CA GLY A 638 0.18 4.23 21.72
C GLY A 638 -0.10 3.53 20.38
N SER A 639 0.50 4.05 19.31
CA SER A 639 0.35 3.51 17.95
C SER A 639 1.67 3.00 17.42
N ILE A 640 1.69 1.76 16.95
CA ILE A 640 2.83 1.16 16.25
C ILE A 640 2.37 0.81 14.83
N ALA A 641 2.96 1.45 13.83
CA ALA A 641 2.61 1.27 12.43
C ALA A 641 3.84 0.98 11.57
N ASN A 642 3.67 0.21 10.49
CA ASN A 642 4.71 -0.04 9.48
C ASN A 642 6.03 -0.55 10.08
N SER A 643 5.98 -1.26 11.21
CA SER A 643 7.15 -1.55 12.02
C SER A 643 7.42 -3.04 12.07
N SER A 644 8.69 -3.41 12.28
CA SER A 644 9.09 -4.81 12.32
C SER A 644 10.18 -5.13 13.32
N ALA A 645 10.19 -6.39 13.78
CA ALA A 645 11.25 -6.95 14.62
C ALA A 645 11.72 -8.31 14.09
N SER A 646 13.03 -8.58 14.15
CA SER A 646 13.61 -9.91 13.93
C SER A 646 14.78 -10.19 14.87
N GLY A 647 14.94 -11.45 15.29
CA GLY A 647 15.98 -11.86 16.24
C GLY A 647 15.49 -12.84 17.29
N SER A 648 15.87 -12.63 18.56
CA SER A 648 15.54 -13.53 19.67
C SER A 648 15.05 -12.76 20.91
N VAL A 649 14.00 -13.28 21.54
CA VAL A 649 13.50 -12.82 22.84
C VAL A 649 13.50 -14.03 23.77
N ILE A 650 14.17 -13.92 24.92
CA ILE A 650 14.44 -15.05 25.80
C ILE A 650 13.80 -14.79 27.17
N ALA A 651 12.78 -15.57 27.48
CA ALA A 651 12.09 -15.56 28.76
C ALA A 651 12.87 -16.29 29.85
N ASN A 652 12.67 -15.85 31.09
CA ASN A 652 13.10 -16.55 32.30
C ASN A 652 11.90 -16.85 33.19
N SER A 653 12.12 -17.44 34.37
CA SER A 653 11.05 -17.89 35.27
C SER A 653 10.15 -16.78 35.83
N HIS A 654 10.49 -15.51 35.58
CA HIS A 654 9.74 -14.33 36.03
C HIS A 654 9.07 -13.57 34.89
N THR A 655 9.22 -14.03 33.64
CA THR A 655 8.59 -13.41 32.48
C THR A 655 7.12 -13.84 32.40
N TYR A 656 6.19 -12.89 32.53
CA TYR A 656 4.74 -13.19 32.43
C TYR A 656 4.14 -12.83 31.06
N ALA A 657 4.78 -11.94 30.30
CA ALA A 657 4.35 -11.61 28.94
C ALA A 657 5.57 -11.46 28.03
N MET A 658 5.52 -12.07 26.84
CA MET A 658 6.54 -11.85 25.82
C MET A 658 5.95 -11.78 24.42
N GLY A 659 6.44 -10.87 23.58
CA GLY A 659 6.07 -10.86 22.17
C GLY A 659 7.21 -10.52 21.23
N GLY A 660 7.11 -11.03 20.01
CA GLY A 660 8.14 -10.79 18.99
C GLY A 660 8.23 -9.33 18.56
N LEU A 661 7.10 -8.61 18.50
CA LEU A 661 7.09 -7.15 18.34
C LEU A 661 6.80 -6.45 19.66
N VAL A 662 5.70 -6.83 20.32
CA VAL A 662 5.19 -6.16 21.52
C VAL A 662 4.95 -7.14 22.67
N GLY A 663 5.42 -6.85 23.88
CA GLY A 663 5.09 -7.68 25.05
C GLY A 663 3.59 -7.62 25.39
N GLU A 664 3.08 -6.42 25.64
CA GLU A 664 1.65 -6.17 25.89
C GLU A 664 1.12 -4.97 25.10
N ASN A 665 -0.05 -5.12 24.49
CA ASN A 665 -0.79 -4.09 23.79
C ASN A 665 -2.12 -3.85 24.52
N ILE A 666 -2.26 -2.71 25.21
CA ILE A 666 -3.34 -2.50 26.18
C ILE A 666 -4.09 -1.20 25.91
N GLY A 667 -5.39 -1.32 25.65
CA GLY A 667 -6.35 -0.24 25.71
C GLY A 667 -6.97 -0.10 27.10
N ASN A 668 -7.24 1.13 27.52
CA ASN A 668 -7.87 1.47 28.79
C ASN A 668 -8.78 2.70 28.62
N ALA A 669 -9.27 3.27 29.73
CA ALA A 669 -10.15 4.44 29.68
C ALA A 669 -9.52 5.70 29.02
N ARG A 670 -8.18 5.75 28.90
CA ARG A 670 -7.45 6.88 28.32
C ARG A 670 -7.21 6.73 26.81
N GLY A 671 -7.37 5.53 26.26
CA GLY A 671 -7.06 5.28 24.86
C GLY A 671 -7.08 3.82 24.46
N VAL A 672 -7.08 3.57 23.16
CA VAL A 672 -6.99 2.22 22.59
C VAL A 672 -5.68 2.06 21.84
N ALA A 673 -4.78 1.25 22.40
CA ALA A 673 -3.51 0.94 21.79
C ALA A 673 -3.72 0.17 20.46
N SER A 674 -2.88 0.46 19.47
CA SER A 674 -3.01 -0.11 18.13
C SER A 674 -1.68 -0.56 17.52
N ILE A 675 -1.71 -1.71 16.86
CA ILE A 675 -0.65 -2.20 15.99
C ILE A 675 -1.24 -2.38 14.60
N ASP A 676 -0.66 -1.71 13.60
CA ASP A 676 -1.12 -1.77 12.21
C ASP A 676 0.03 -2.02 11.23
N ASN A 677 -0.24 -2.74 10.15
CA ASN A 677 0.71 -3.03 9.07
C ASN A 677 2.12 -3.42 9.56
N SER A 678 2.19 -4.29 10.57
CA SER A 678 3.44 -4.60 11.27
C SER A 678 3.75 -6.10 11.23
N HIS A 679 5.03 -6.43 11.31
CA HIS A 679 5.51 -7.80 11.13
C HIS A 679 6.57 -8.19 12.18
N SER A 680 6.58 -9.46 12.58
CA SER A 680 7.61 -10.01 13.47
C SER A 680 8.13 -11.33 12.94
N ASP A 681 9.46 -11.49 12.89
CA ASP A 681 10.15 -12.74 12.61
C ASP A 681 11.17 -13.04 13.72
N VAL A 682 10.63 -13.44 14.88
CA VAL A 682 11.39 -13.55 16.13
C VAL A 682 11.28 -14.96 16.70
N ALA A 683 12.42 -15.49 17.16
CA ALA A 683 12.46 -16.72 17.94
C ALA A 683 12.21 -16.42 19.44
N LEU A 684 11.13 -16.96 19.98
CA LEU A 684 10.78 -16.89 21.40
C LEU A 684 11.18 -18.20 22.09
N SER A 685 11.98 -18.11 23.15
CA SER A 685 12.42 -19.29 23.91
C SER A 685 12.61 -19.01 25.38
N GLY A 686 12.70 -20.07 26.21
CA GLY A 686 12.92 -19.94 27.65
C GLY A 686 12.09 -20.90 28.48
N HIS A 687 12.08 -20.63 29.78
CA HIS A 687 11.31 -21.36 30.77
C HIS A 687 10.55 -20.39 31.67
N SER A 688 9.23 -20.44 31.67
CA SER A 688 8.38 -19.63 32.55
C SER A 688 7.01 -20.29 32.74
N SER A 689 6.46 -20.18 33.95
CA SER A 689 5.08 -20.56 34.24
C SER A 689 4.20 -19.32 34.28
N TYR A 690 2.92 -19.43 33.91
CA TYR A 690 2.00 -18.28 33.82
C TYR A 690 2.44 -17.19 32.84
N ILE A 691 2.96 -17.61 31.67
CA ILE A 691 3.42 -16.70 30.61
C ILE A 691 2.43 -16.66 29.44
N SER A 692 2.10 -15.46 28.96
CA SER A 692 1.47 -15.26 27.66
C SER A 692 2.52 -14.88 26.63
N ALA A 693 2.74 -15.73 25.63
CA ALA A 693 3.75 -15.54 24.59
C ALA A 693 3.13 -15.53 23.19
N GLY A 694 3.39 -14.47 22.42
CA GLY A 694 2.90 -14.35 21.05
C GLY A 694 3.96 -13.95 20.05
N GLY A 695 3.99 -14.58 18.88
CA GLY A 695 5.00 -14.25 17.86
C GLY A 695 4.97 -12.79 17.40
N LEU A 696 3.82 -12.10 17.52
CA LEU A 696 3.72 -10.64 17.40
C LEU A 696 3.52 -9.98 18.77
N VAL A 697 2.51 -10.40 19.54
CA VAL A 697 2.10 -9.76 20.81
C VAL A 697 1.92 -10.78 21.93
N GLY A 698 2.54 -10.58 23.10
CA GLY A 698 2.29 -11.46 24.26
C GLY A 698 0.84 -11.38 24.75
N VAL A 699 0.41 -10.20 25.17
CA VAL A 699 -0.97 -9.93 25.63
C VAL A 699 -1.59 -8.78 24.84
N ASN A 700 -2.78 -8.98 24.29
CA ASN A 700 -3.60 -7.93 23.68
C ASN A 700 -4.87 -7.75 24.51
N ARG A 701 -5.00 -6.61 25.21
CA ARG A 701 -6.13 -6.34 26.12
C ARG A 701 -6.87 -5.08 25.70
N ASN A 702 -8.16 -5.18 25.34
CA ASN A 702 -8.98 -4.03 24.90
C ASN A 702 -8.33 -3.20 23.78
N ALA A 703 -7.49 -3.83 22.95
CA ALA A 703 -6.65 -3.17 21.96
C ALA A 703 -6.84 -3.78 20.57
N ARG A 704 -6.29 -3.10 19.54
CA ARG A 704 -6.47 -3.47 18.14
C ARG A 704 -5.17 -3.93 17.50
N ILE A 705 -5.27 -4.99 16.70
CA ILE A 705 -4.20 -5.47 15.82
C ILE A 705 -4.80 -5.66 14.42
N THR A 706 -4.26 -4.93 13.44
CA THR A 706 -4.77 -4.92 12.07
C THR A 706 -3.66 -5.13 11.04
N ASN A 707 -3.96 -5.84 9.95
CA ASN A 707 -3.06 -6.00 8.80
C ASN A 707 -1.64 -6.47 9.18
N SER A 708 -1.53 -7.30 10.21
CA SER A 708 -0.24 -7.63 10.84
C SER A 708 0.00 -9.13 10.85
N SER A 709 1.27 -9.51 10.84
CA SER A 709 1.66 -10.92 10.74
C SER A 709 2.86 -11.30 11.58
N SER A 710 3.00 -12.60 11.85
CA SER A 710 4.17 -13.16 12.53
C SER A 710 4.73 -14.40 11.84
N ALA A 711 6.05 -14.53 11.92
CA ALA A 711 6.90 -15.65 11.54
C ALA A 711 7.89 -15.94 12.68
N GLY A 712 8.75 -16.94 12.49
CA GLY A 712 9.70 -17.40 13.50
C GLY A 712 9.24 -18.65 14.25
N SER A 713 9.58 -18.76 15.53
CA SER A 713 9.30 -19.96 16.33
C SER A 713 9.05 -19.63 17.80
N ILE A 714 8.23 -20.44 18.46
CA ILE A 714 8.00 -20.39 19.90
C ILE A 714 8.35 -21.74 20.49
N ALA A 715 9.30 -21.77 21.42
CA ALA A 715 9.73 -22.97 22.13
C ALA A 715 9.88 -22.68 23.63
N LEU A 716 8.80 -22.90 24.39
CA LEU A 716 8.72 -22.57 25.82
C LEU A 716 8.35 -23.78 26.68
N SER A 717 8.80 -23.75 27.94
CA SER A 717 8.51 -24.77 28.94
C SER A 717 8.04 -24.12 30.26
N GLY A 718 7.20 -24.82 31.02
CA GLY A 718 6.60 -24.33 32.26
C GLY A 718 5.09 -24.61 32.31
N ASP A 719 4.44 -24.38 33.45
CA ASP A 719 3.01 -24.68 33.60
C ASP A 719 2.16 -23.42 33.29
N SER A 720 0.89 -23.60 32.91
CA SER A 720 -0.07 -22.52 32.65
C SER A 720 0.38 -21.50 31.59
N GLN A 721 1.00 -21.95 30.50
CA GLN A 721 1.46 -21.09 29.41
C GLN A 721 0.35 -20.81 28.38
N GLU A 722 0.27 -19.59 27.86
CA GLU A 722 -0.64 -19.19 26.78
C GLU A 722 0.20 -18.83 25.54
N LEU A 723 0.35 -19.79 24.62
CA LEU A 723 1.25 -19.67 23.47
C LEU A 723 0.45 -19.46 22.19
N GLY A 724 0.65 -18.34 21.52
CA GLY A 724 0.03 -18.05 20.23
C GLY A 724 1.05 -17.71 19.16
N GLY A 725 0.88 -18.22 17.94
CA GLY A 725 1.78 -17.84 16.85
C GLY A 725 1.77 -16.32 16.58
N LEU A 726 0.63 -15.64 16.76
CA LEU A 726 0.52 -14.18 16.70
C LEU A 726 0.35 -13.56 18.09
N VAL A 727 -0.64 -14.02 18.87
CA VAL A 727 -1.00 -13.44 20.17
C VAL A 727 -1.07 -14.50 21.26
N GLY A 728 -0.36 -14.34 22.37
CA GLY A 728 -0.49 -15.27 23.51
C GLY A 728 -1.91 -15.24 24.11
N LEU A 729 -2.26 -14.09 24.68
CA LEU A 729 -3.59 -13.81 25.26
C LEU A 729 -4.28 -12.67 24.52
N ASN A 730 -5.50 -12.91 24.04
CA ASN A 730 -6.37 -11.87 23.53
C ASN A 730 -7.57 -11.68 24.45
N GLU A 731 -7.59 -10.59 25.21
CA GLU A 731 -8.56 -10.34 26.26
C GLU A 731 -9.39 -9.07 26.01
N GLY A 732 -10.68 -9.15 26.28
CA GLY A 732 -11.55 -7.98 26.39
C GLY A 732 -12.91 -8.19 25.75
N THR A 733 -13.61 -7.10 25.47
CA THR A 733 -14.96 -7.15 24.89
C THR A 733 -14.91 -7.08 23.36
N SER A 734 -16.05 -6.82 22.70
CA SER A 734 -16.12 -6.57 21.25
C SER A 734 -15.20 -5.43 20.76
N ALA A 735 -14.67 -4.59 21.66
CA ALA A 735 -13.67 -3.57 21.34
C ALA A 735 -12.28 -4.16 21.03
N THR A 736 -11.95 -5.33 21.58
CA THR A 736 -10.72 -6.08 21.28
C THR A 736 -10.84 -6.76 19.93
N ARG A 737 -10.04 -6.34 18.95
CA ARG A 737 -10.18 -6.78 17.56
C ARG A 737 -8.85 -7.19 16.95
N LEU A 738 -8.83 -8.40 16.42
CA LEU A 738 -7.84 -8.87 15.46
C LEU A 738 -8.49 -8.94 14.08
N THR A 739 -7.95 -8.23 13.10
CA THR A 739 -8.52 -8.17 11.75
C THR A 739 -7.44 -8.22 10.69
N ASN A 740 -7.61 -9.11 9.70
CA ASN A 740 -6.64 -9.32 8.61
C ASN A 740 -5.26 -9.68 9.18
N VAL A 741 -5.20 -10.76 9.96
CA VAL A 741 -3.98 -11.18 10.65
C VAL A 741 -3.58 -12.60 10.27
N SER A 742 -2.28 -12.87 10.27
CA SER A 742 -1.78 -14.20 9.91
C SER A 742 -0.55 -14.61 10.71
N SER A 743 -0.38 -15.91 10.95
CA SER A 743 0.84 -16.45 11.53
C SER A 743 1.34 -17.70 10.82
N SER A 744 2.65 -17.78 10.60
CA SER A 744 3.37 -18.98 10.14
C SER A 744 4.29 -19.57 11.22
N VAL A 745 4.17 -19.10 12.47
CA VAL A 745 5.03 -19.50 13.58
C VAL A 745 4.84 -20.97 13.97
N SER A 746 5.94 -21.71 14.10
CA SER A 746 5.91 -23.04 14.72
C SER A 746 5.85 -22.91 16.25
N VAL A 747 4.79 -23.43 16.86
CA VAL A 747 4.54 -23.33 18.31
C VAL A 747 4.83 -24.68 18.98
N LYS A 748 5.74 -24.69 19.97
CA LYS A 748 6.09 -25.84 20.79
C LYS A 748 6.06 -25.47 22.27
N GLY A 749 5.15 -26.08 23.02
CA GLY A 749 5.00 -25.87 24.47
C GLY A 749 5.06 -27.17 25.27
N THR A 750 5.66 -27.14 26.47
CA THR A 750 5.64 -28.27 27.41
C THR A 750 5.27 -27.84 28.82
N GLY A 751 4.32 -28.55 29.44
CA GLY A 751 3.88 -28.31 30.81
C GLY A 751 2.35 -28.44 30.95
N LYS A 752 1.88 -28.41 32.20
CA LYS A 752 0.45 -28.58 32.53
C LYS A 752 -0.33 -27.30 32.24
N ASP A 753 -1.64 -27.45 32.03
CA ASP A 753 -2.61 -26.35 31.99
C ASP A 753 -2.33 -25.26 30.93
N GLY A 754 -1.51 -25.58 29.91
CA GLY A 754 -1.21 -24.66 28.82
C GLY A 754 -2.28 -24.59 27.73
N PHE A 755 -2.37 -23.43 27.07
CA PHE A 755 -3.20 -23.15 25.89
C PHE A 755 -2.33 -22.79 24.70
N PHE A 756 -2.27 -23.66 23.69
CA PHE A 756 -1.38 -23.47 22.55
C PHE A 756 -2.18 -23.31 21.25
N GLY A 757 -1.97 -22.21 20.54
CA GLY A 757 -2.61 -21.91 19.27
C GLY A 757 -1.63 -21.46 18.20
N GLY A 758 -1.85 -21.86 16.95
CA GLY A 758 -1.02 -21.38 15.84
C GLY A 758 -1.22 -19.90 15.52
N LEU A 759 -2.32 -19.27 15.98
CA LEU A 759 -2.51 -17.82 15.97
C LEU A 759 -2.64 -17.25 17.37
N ILE A 760 -3.54 -17.82 18.19
CA ILE A 760 -3.88 -17.29 19.52
C ILE A 760 -3.79 -18.39 20.57
N GLY A 761 -3.06 -18.19 21.67
CA GLY A 761 -3.08 -19.14 22.79
C GLY A 761 -4.46 -19.20 23.44
N HIS A 762 -4.90 -18.06 23.97
CA HIS A 762 -6.18 -17.90 24.65
C HIS A 762 -6.93 -16.66 24.13
N ASN A 763 -8.16 -16.85 23.65
CA ASN A 763 -9.08 -15.78 23.29
C ASN A 763 -10.20 -15.67 24.32
N ASN A 764 -10.19 -14.61 25.13
CA ASN A 764 -11.15 -14.36 26.20
C ASN A 764 -12.01 -13.13 25.87
N GLY A 765 -13.19 -13.36 25.30
CA GLY A 765 -14.16 -12.33 24.88
C GLY A 765 -13.81 -11.53 23.62
N GLY A 766 -12.60 -11.71 23.07
CA GLY A 766 -12.12 -10.96 21.92
C GLY A 766 -12.70 -11.40 20.57
N THR A 767 -12.65 -10.48 19.59
CA THR A 767 -13.11 -10.70 18.21
C THR A 767 -11.95 -11.02 17.27
N VAL A 768 -12.06 -12.12 16.53
CA VAL A 768 -11.10 -12.57 15.52
C VAL A 768 -11.79 -12.65 14.16
N THR A 769 -11.28 -11.91 13.18
CA THR A 769 -11.88 -11.82 11.83
C THR A 769 -10.82 -11.86 10.74
N ASN A 770 -11.06 -12.62 9.68
CA ASN A 770 -10.13 -12.75 8.53
C ASN A 770 -8.73 -13.14 9.00
N ALA A 771 -8.63 -14.34 9.57
CA ALA A 771 -7.43 -14.78 10.27
C ALA A 771 -6.94 -16.15 9.81
N SER A 772 -5.63 -16.33 9.65
CA SER A 772 -5.06 -17.60 9.19
C SER A 772 -3.82 -18.03 9.97
N ALA A 773 -3.71 -19.33 10.27
CA ALA A 773 -2.51 -19.94 10.85
C ALA A 773 -2.00 -21.12 9.99
N THR A 774 -0.71 -21.12 9.67
CA THR A 774 -0.07 -22.15 8.84
C THR A 774 1.04 -22.92 9.55
N GLY A 775 1.58 -22.40 10.66
CA GLY A 775 2.62 -23.07 11.44
C GLY A 775 2.08 -24.26 12.24
N SER A 776 2.94 -25.26 12.47
CA SER A 776 2.61 -26.44 13.26
C SER A 776 2.50 -26.13 14.76
N VAL A 777 1.63 -26.84 15.47
CA VAL A 777 1.43 -26.68 16.91
C VAL A 777 1.66 -28.01 17.61
N THR A 778 2.64 -28.06 18.51
CA THR A 778 2.97 -29.25 19.31
C THR A 778 2.89 -28.94 20.80
N GLY A 779 2.19 -29.79 21.56
CA GLY A 779 2.09 -29.64 23.01
C GLY A 779 2.21 -30.95 23.78
N ASN A 780 2.71 -30.86 25.01
CA ASN A 780 2.84 -31.99 25.93
C ASN A 780 2.31 -31.61 27.31
N ASN A 781 1.28 -32.35 27.80
CA ASN A 781 0.50 -32.10 29.01
C ASN A 781 -0.38 -30.82 29.01
N ALA A 782 -0.63 -30.23 27.85
CA ALA A 782 -1.46 -29.02 27.76
C ALA A 782 -2.95 -29.27 28.06
N GLN A 783 -3.68 -28.22 28.42
CA GLN A 783 -5.13 -28.29 28.56
C GLN A 783 -5.83 -28.21 27.20
N ALA A 784 -5.35 -27.35 26.31
CA ALA A 784 -5.93 -27.21 24.98
C ALA A 784 -4.89 -26.83 23.92
N ILE A 785 -4.96 -27.50 22.76
CA ILE A 785 -4.12 -27.20 21.61
C ILE A 785 -5.02 -27.03 20.37
N GLY A 786 -4.84 -25.93 19.65
CA GLY A 786 -5.54 -25.64 18.40
C GLY A 786 -4.60 -25.18 17.29
N GLY A 787 -4.92 -25.48 16.03
CA GLY A 787 -4.15 -24.95 14.90
C GLY A 787 -4.30 -23.43 14.72
N LEU A 788 -5.44 -22.86 15.13
CA LEU A 788 -5.66 -21.41 15.19
C LEU A 788 -5.67 -20.91 16.63
N ILE A 789 -6.56 -21.45 17.48
CA ILE A 789 -6.77 -20.98 18.86
C ILE A 789 -6.65 -22.14 19.86
N GLY A 790 -5.83 -22.02 20.90
CA GLY A 790 -5.79 -23.02 21.97
C GLY A 790 -7.12 -23.09 22.72
N TYR A 791 -7.49 -22.00 23.38
CA TYR A 791 -8.73 -21.87 24.14
C TYR A 791 -9.53 -20.62 23.73
N ASN A 792 -10.81 -20.79 23.39
CA ASN A 792 -11.73 -19.72 23.04
C ASN A 792 -12.89 -19.67 24.05
N ASN A 793 -12.97 -18.59 24.82
CA ASN A 793 -13.96 -18.37 25.87
C ASN A 793 -14.72 -17.07 25.65
N GLY A 794 -16.03 -17.14 25.39
CA GLY A 794 -16.86 -15.96 25.14
C GLY A 794 -16.53 -15.19 23.85
N GLY A 795 -15.55 -15.65 23.07
CA GLY A 795 -15.02 -14.94 21.91
C GLY A 795 -15.76 -15.26 20.60
N THR A 796 -15.59 -14.38 19.61
CA THR A 796 -16.15 -14.59 18.27
C THR A 796 -15.05 -14.84 17.24
N VAL A 797 -15.21 -15.88 16.43
CA VAL A 797 -14.26 -16.25 15.37
C VAL A 797 -15.02 -16.32 14.05
N THR A 798 -14.62 -15.49 13.08
CA THR A 798 -15.28 -15.39 11.77
C THR A 798 -14.27 -15.39 10.63
N ASN A 799 -14.54 -16.13 9.56
CA ASN A 799 -13.70 -16.19 8.35
C ASN A 799 -12.25 -16.53 8.69
N ALA A 800 -12.04 -17.68 9.31
CA ALA A 800 -10.72 -18.07 9.80
C ALA A 800 -10.32 -19.50 9.42
N SER A 801 -9.04 -19.72 9.20
CA SER A 801 -8.54 -21.03 8.75
C SER A 801 -7.22 -21.44 9.42
N ALA A 802 -7.05 -22.74 9.65
CA ALA A 802 -5.78 -23.33 10.07
C ALA A 802 -5.34 -24.47 9.14
N SER A 803 -4.08 -24.49 8.75
CA SER A 803 -3.52 -25.54 7.88
C SER A 803 -2.29 -26.26 8.44
N GLY A 804 -1.72 -25.77 9.55
CA GLY A 804 -0.59 -26.42 10.22
C GLY A 804 -1.02 -27.70 10.96
N ASP A 805 -0.12 -28.68 11.02
CA ASP A 805 -0.35 -29.91 11.77
C ASP A 805 -0.39 -29.65 13.27
N VAL A 806 -1.27 -30.39 13.97
CA VAL A 806 -1.48 -30.28 15.41
C VAL A 806 -1.18 -31.62 16.07
N SER A 807 -0.27 -31.62 17.04
CA SER A 807 0.15 -32.83 17.76
C SER A 807 0.16 -32.61 19.27
N GLY A 808 -0.53 -33.47 20.02
CA GLY A 808 -0.61 -33.40 21.47
C GLY A 808 -0.34 -34.75 22.15
N VAL A 809 0.47 -34.74 23.19
CA VAL A 809 0.68 -35.89 24.08
C VAL A 809 0.12 -35.56 25.47
N ARG A 810 -0.68 -36.46 26.04
CA ARG A 810 -1.35 -36.28 27.35
C ARG A 810 -2.07 -34.94 27.47
N THR A 811 -2.56 -34.42 26.35
CA THR A 811 -3.23 -33.13 26.26
C THR A 811 -4.74 -33.34 26.39
N GLN A 812 -5.45 -32.53 27.17
CA GLN A 812 -6.89 -32.80 27.38
C GLN A 812 -7.71 -32.62 26.08
N ASN A 813 -7.56 -31.49 25.39
CA ASN A 813 -8.34 -31.17 24.19
C ASN A 813 -7.44 -30.78 23.01
N ILE A 814 -7.63 -31.42 21.86
CA ILE A 814 -6.86 -31.14 20.65
C ILE A 814 -7.80 -30.86 19.48
N GLY A 815 -7.63 -29.73 18.82
CA GLY A 815 -8.41 -29.33 17.63
C GLY A 815 -7.53 -28.90 16.47
N GLY A 816 -7.92 -29.20 15.24
CA GLY A 816 -7.22 -28.65 14.07
C GLY A 816 -7.37 -27.14 13.91
N LEU A 817 -8.45 -26.55 14.43
CA LEU A 817 -8.66 -25.09 14.51
C LEU A 817 -8.65 -24.61 15.97
N ILE A 818 -9.54 -25.16 16.82
CA ILE A 818 -9.71 -24.71 18.21
C ILE A 818 -9.57 -25.89 19.17
N GLY A 819 -8.69 -25.81 20.17
CA GLY A 819 -8.57 -26.86 21.18
C GLY A 819 -9.84 -27.00 22.02
N PHE A 820 -10.22 -25.93 22.71
CA PHE A 820 -11.44 -25.87 23.50
C PHE A 820 -12.23 -24.58 23.21
N ASN A 821 -13.53 -24.72 22.90
CA ASN A 821 -14.45 -23.64 22.61
C ASN A 821 -15.62 -23.62 23.60
N ILE A 822 -15.87 -22.48 24.24
CA ILE A 822 -16.96 -22.31 25.21
C ILE A 822 -17.67 -20.95 25.09
N ALA A 823 -19.00 -20.96 25.25
CA ALA A 823 -19.84 -19.75 25.28
C ALA A 823 -19.60 -18.81 24.08
N SER A 824 -19.27 -19.38 22.91
CA SER A 824 -18.67 -18.66 21.79
C SER A 824 -19.46 -18.82 20.49
N ALA A 825 -19.21 -17.92 19.55
CA ALA A 825 -19.76 -17.99 18.20
C ALA A 825 -18.63 -18.19 17.17
N VAL A 826 -18.67 -19.30 16.44
CA VAL A 826 -17.67 -19.69 15.44
C VAL A 826 -18.36 -19.86 14.10
N THR A 827 -17.98 -19.03 13.11
CA THR A 827 -18.69 -18.91 11.83
C THR A 827 -17.72 -18.90 10.66
N ASN A 828 -18.01 -19.67 9.59
CA ASN A 828 -17.21 -19.71 8.36
C ASN A 828 -15.74 -20.02 8.63
N VAL A 829 -15.47 -21.22 9.14
CA VAL A 829 -14.12 -21.64 9.52
C VAL A 829 -13.71 -22.98 8.94
N SER A 830 -12.41 -23.16 8.73
CA SER A 830 -11.88 -24.41 8.17
C SER A 830 -10.54 -24.85 8.77
N ALA A 831 -10.36 -26.17 8.92
CA ALA A 831 -9.06 -26.76 9.27
C ALA A 831 -8.66 -27.85 8.27
N SER A 832 -7.38 -27.88 7.87
CA SER A 832 -6.85 -28.86 6.91
C SER A 832 -5.61 -29.63 7.38
N GLY A 833 -4.94 -29.19 8.46
CA GLY A 833 -3.77 -29.88 9.02
C GLY A 833 -4.14 -31.19 9.69
N LYS A 834 -3.20 -32.13 9.74
CA LYS A 834 -3.38 -33.42 10.43
C LYS A 834 -3.42 -33.20 11.94
N VAL A 835 -4.32 -33.91 12.63
CA VAL A 835 -4.48 -33.84 14.09
C VAL A 835 -4.12 -35.17 14.72
N THR A 836 -3.07 -35.18 15.56
CA THR A 836 -2.57 -36.40 16.23
C THR A 836 -2.63 -36.23 17.75
N GLY A 837 -3.20 -37.22 18.44
CA GLY A 837 -3.27 -37.27 19.90
C GLY A 837 -2.69 -38.57 20.46
N ASN A 838 -2.34 -38.52 21.75
CA ASN A 838 -2.01 -39.70 22.53
C ASN A 838 -2.45 -39.48 23.99
N GLY A 839 -3.59 -40.08 24.35
CA GLY A 839 -4.15 -40.03 25.70
C GLY A 839 -4.97 -38.77 25.97
N SER A 840 -5.65 -38.25 24.94
CA SER A 840 -6.48 -37.05 25.04
C SER A 840 -7.92 -37.32 25.48
N GLN A 841 -8.57 -36.38 26.16
CA GLN A 841 -9.99 -36.52 26.50
C GLN A 841 -10.89 -36.30 25.27
N ALA A 842 -10.53 -35.33 24.43
CA ALA A 842 -11.26 -35.02 23.20
C ALA A 842 -10.31 -34.56 22.09
N ILE A 843 -10.43 -35.17 20.92
CA ILE A 843 -9.69 -34.79 19.71
C ILE A 843 -10.66 -34.57 18.55
N GLY A 844 -10.49 -33.46 17.85
CA GLY A 844 -11.31 -33.05 16.72
C GLY A 844 -10.51 -32.51 15.56
N GLY A 845 -10.91 -32.82 14.32
CA GLY A 845 -10.26 -32.23 13.14
C GLY A 845 -10.48 -30.72 13.02
N LEU A 846 -11.53 -30.17 13.63
CA LEU A 846 -11.74 -28.72 13.79
C LEU A 846 -11.66 -28.29 15.25
N ILE A 847 -12.48 -28.88 16.12
CA ILE A 847 -12.60 -28.48 17.53
C ILE A 847 -12.41 -29.68 18.44
N GLY A 848 -11.51 -29.62 19.42
CA GLY A 848 -11.37 -30.70 20.42
C GLY A 848 -12.65 -30.85 21.26
N ARG A 849 -12.97 -29.80 22.03
CA ARG A 849 -14.22 -29.73 22.82
C ARG A 849 -15.00 -28.46 22.52
N ASN A 850 -16.32 -28.59 22.35
CA ASN A 850 -17.25 -27.50 22.09
C ASN A 850 -18.38 -27.51 23.13
N ARG A 851 -18.55 -26.42 23.89
CA ARG A 851 -19.55 -26.33 24.97
C ARG A 851 -20.35 -25.03 24.91
N ALA A 852 -21.68 -25.13 25.10
CA ALA A 852 -22.56 -23.96 25.17
C ALA A 852 -22.33 -22.95 24.04
N SER A 853 -22.08 -23.42 22.82
CA SER A 853 -21.58 -22.60 21.70
C SER A 853 -22.37 -22.81 20.43
N ARG A 854 -22.21 -21.88 19.48
CA ARG A 854 -22.77 -21.98 18.13
C ARG A 854 -21.66 -22.16 17.10
N LEU A 855 -21.77 -23.20 16.28
CA LEU A 855 -20.89 -23.49 15.15
C LEU A 855 -21.68 -23.44 13.84
N THR A 856 -21.26 -22.60 12.90
CA THR A 856 -21.97 -22.42 11.62
C THR A 856 -21.02 -22.35 10.44
N GLY A 857 -21.29 -23.13 9.38
CA GLY A 857 -20.49 -23.08 8.16
C GLY A 857 -19.04 -23.52 8.38
N ALA A 858 -18.86 -24.72 8.94
CA ALA A 858 -17.55 -25.18 9.42
C ALA A 858 -17.10 -26.48 8.74
N SER A 859 -15.81 -26.60 8.45
CA SER A 859 -15.27 -27.80 7.78
C SER A 859 -13.90 -28.25 8.25
N ALA A 860 -13.70 -29.56 8.37
CA ALA A 860 -12.39 -30.17 8.59
C ALA A 860 -12.04 -31.18 7.49
N SER A 861 -10.81 -31.14 6.99
CA SER A 861 -10.31 -32.09 5.97
C SER A 861 -9.05 -32.86 6.36
N GLY A 862 -8.37 -32.48 7.44
CA GLY A 862 -7.21 -33.19 7.94
C GLY A 862 -7.57 -34.52 8.61
N ASP A 863 -6.69 -35.51 8.52
CA ASP A 863 -6.85 -36.79 9.20
C ASP A 863 -6.73 -36.63 10.72
N VAL A 864 -7.52 -37.40 11.47
CA VAL A 864 -7.55 -37.42 12.93
C VAL A 864 -7.13 -38.80 13.45
N LEU A 865 -6.09 -38.83 14.29
CA LEU A 865 -5.52 -40.06 14.83
C LEU A 865 -5.28 -39.95 16.34
N ASP A 866 -6.00 -40.74 17.15
CA ASP A 866 -5.66 -40.98 18.56
C ASP A 866 -6.12 -42.38 19.00
N THR A 867 -5.17 -43.22 19.39
CA THR A 867 -5.42 -44.61 19.80
C THR A 867 -5.55 -44.82 21.31
N ALA A 868 -5.49 -43.75 22.11
CA ALA A 868 -5.62 -43.78 23.56
C ALA A 868 -6.65 -42.78 24.12
N SER A 869 -7.38 -42.09 23.24
CA SER A 869 -8.38 -41.07 23.58
C SER A 869 -9.72 -41.61 24.07
N LEU A 870 -10.49 -40.74 24.75
CA LEU A 870 -11.90 -41.01 25.09
C LEU A 870 -12.88 -40.65 23.96
N ASN A 871 -12.68 -39.52 23.27
CA ASN A 871 -13.60 -39.05 22.23
C ASN A 871 -12.84 -38.53 21.01
N VAL A 872 -13.09 -39.14 19.84
CA VAL A 872 -12.37 -38.85 18.59
C VAL A 872 -13.39 -38.48 17.51
N GLY A 873 -13.28 -37.27 16.96
CA GLY A 873 -14.18 -36.77 15.92
C GLY A 873 -13.46 -36.17 14.72
N GLY A 874 -13.96 -36.38 13.51
CA GLY A 874 -13.38 -35.73 12.31
C GLY A 874 -13.61 -34.22 12.26
N LEU A 875 -14.65 -33.71 12.91
CA LEU A 875 -14.87 -32.27 13.12
C LEU A 875 -14.75 -31.90 14.60
N VAL A 876 -15.53 -32.53 15.48
CA VAL A 876 -15.57 -32.22 16.91
C VAL A 876 -15.35 -33.45 17.77
N GLY A 877 -14.40 -33.44 18.70
CA GLY A 877 -14.22 -34.57 19.62
C GLY A 877 -15.41 -34.72 20.57
N LEU A 878 -15.70 -33.68 21.35
CA LEU A 878 -16.78 -33.62 22.33
C LEU A 878 -17.65 -32.37 22.12
N ASN A 879 -18.96 -32.56 21.95
CA ASN A 879 -19.94 -31.48 21.76
C ASN A 879 -21.01 -31.50 22.86
N GLU A 880 -21.19 -30.39 23.58
CA GLU A 880 -22.07 -30.30 24.76
C GLU A 880 -22.96 -29.05 24.71
N SER A 881 -24.27 -29.24 24.92
CA SER A 881 -25.26 -28.14 24.99
C SER A 881 -25.09 -27.08 23.90
N SER A 882 -24.81 -27.50 22.66
CA SER A 882 -24.39 -26.63 21.56
C SER A 882 -25.25 -26.84 20.32
N ASN A 883 -25.27 -25.83 19.45
CA ASN A 883 -25.97 -25.88 18.17
C ASN A 883 -24.99 -25.84 17.01
N GLN A 884 -25.11 -26.81 16.10
CA GLN A 884 -24.28 -26.92 14.91
C GLN A 884 -25.12 -26.90 13.64
N THR A 885 -24.74 -26.06 12.69
CA THR A 885 -25.46 -25.89 11.42
C THR A 885 -24.51 -25.80 10.24
N ASN A 886 -24.77 -26.55 9.17
CA ASN A 886 -23.96 -26.56 7.94
C ASN A 886 -22.50 -26.94 8.24
N VAL A 887 -22.29 -28.16 8.73
CA VAL A 887 -20.98 -28.64 9.18
C VAL A 887 -20.54 -29.90 8.44
N LYS A 888 -19.25 -30.00 8.09
CA LYS A 888 -18.72 -31.13 7.30
C LYS A 888 -17.34 -31.63 7.75
N ALA A 889 -17.13 -32.94 7.72
CA ALA A 889 -15.82 -33.57 7.91
C ALA A 889 -15.45 -34.47 6.72
N LEU A 890 -14.21 -34.34 6.24
CA LEU A 890 -13.72 -35.04 5.06
C LEU A 890 -12.56 -36.01 5.37
N GLY A 891 -11.74 -35.70 6.38
CA GLY A 891 -10.57 -36.49 6.76
C GLY A 891 -10.92 -37.83 7.41
N ASN A 892 -9.99 -38.78 7.37
CA ASN A 892 -10.15 -40.08 8.00
C ASN A 892 -10.01 -39.96 9.52
N VAL A 893 -10.71 -40.82 10.25
CA VAL A 893 -10.73 -40.83 11.72
C VAL A 893 -10.31 -42.20 12.23
N THR A 894 -9.30 -42.24 13.08
CA THR A 894 -8.83 -43.47 13.75
C THR A 894 -8.87 -43.30 15.26
N GLY A 895 -9.59 -44.20 15.93
CA GLY A 895 -9.76 -44.19 17.39
C GLY A 895 -9.37 -45.49 18.08
N GLY A 896 -9.05 -45.40 19.36
CA GLY A 896 -8.56 -46.51 20.19
C GLY A 896 -9.60 -47.27 21.00
N SER A 897 -9.10 -48.12 21.89
CA SER A 897 -9.92 -48.94 22.79
C SER A 897 -10.66 -48.08 23.80
N GLY A 898 -11.94 -48.39 24.02
CA GLY A 898 -12.81 -47.66 24.95
C GLY A 898 -13.36 -46.32 24.41
N ALA A 899 -12.89 -45.85 23.25
CA ALA A 899 -13.25 -44.54 22.72
C ALA A 899 -14.66 -44.47 22.12
N ASN A 900 -15.20 -43.25 22.06
CA ASN A 900 -16.30 -42.87 21.17
C ASN A 900 -15.70 -42.25 19.90
N VAL A 901 -15.98 -42.84 18.74
CA VAL A 901 -15.33 -42.45 17.47
C VAL A 901 -16.38 -42.08 16.43
N GLY A 902 -16.32 -40.86 15.91
CA GLY A 902 -17.24 -40.38 14.87
C GLY A 902 -16.54 -39.73 13.70
N GLY A 903 -17.01 -39.98 12.48
CA GLY A 903 -16.50 -39.27 11.30
C GLY A 903 -16.72 -37.76 11.36
N LEU A 904 -17.75 -37.29 12.08
CA LEU A 904 -17.97 -35.87 12.40
C LEU A 904 -17.76 -35.59 13.89
N ILE A 905 -18.49 -36.27 14.77
CA ILE A 905 -18.47 -36.02 16.22
C ILE A 905 -18.18 -37.31 17.02
N GLY A 906 -17.21 -37.28 17.93
CA GLY A 906 -16.98 -38.40 18.85
C GLY A 906 -18.17 -38.61 19.80
N LEU A 907 -18.40 -37.64 20.70
CA LEU A 907 -19.54 -37.63 21.62
C LEU A 907 -20.36 -36.34 21.47
N ASN A 908 -21.67 -36.49 21.27
CA ASN A 908 -22.65 -35.42 21.23
C ASN A 908 -23.61 -35.52 22.43
N SER A 909 -23.67 -34.50 23.28
CA SER A 909 -24.50 -34.48 24.50
C SER A 909 -25.38 -33.24 24.56
N GLY A 910 -26.69 -33.42 24.64
CA GLY A 910 -27.69 -32.35 24.80
C GLY A 910 -27.66 -31.31 23.67
N SER A 911 -27.18 -31.68 22.49
CA SER A 911 -26.85 -30.75 21.40
C SER A 911 -27.63 -31.07 20.13
N SER A 912 -27.95 -30.04 19.34
CA SER A 912 -28.70 -30.18 18.09
C SER A 912 -27.80 -29.98 16.87
N LEU A 913 -27.95 -30.87 15.89
CA LEU A 913 -27.21 -30.85 14.63
C LEU A 913 -28.19 -30.73 13.45
N THR A 914 -27.91 -29.80 12.55
CA THR A 914 -28.69 -29.59 11.32
C THR A 914 -27.76 -29.45 10.12
N ASN A 915 -28.07 -30.16 9.02
CA ASN A 915 -27.28 -30.11 7.78
C ASN A 915 -25.81 -30.53 8.04
N ALA A 916 -25.62 -31.77 8.46
CA ALA A 916 -24.33 -32.30 8.90
C ALA A 916 -23.88 -33.48 8.02
N SER A 917 -22.62 -33.50 7.59
CA SER A 917 -22.11 -34.57 6.72
C SER A 917 -20.69 -35.03 7.03
N ALA A 918 -20.43 -36.33 6.91
CA ALA A 918 -19.09 -36.90 6.99
C ALA A 918 -18.79 -37.88 5.84
N SER A 919 -17.57 -37.83 5.31
CA SER A 919 -17.14 -38.70 4.19
C SER A 919 -15.88 -39.53 4.43
N GLY A 920 -15.05 -39.19 5.42
CA GLY A 920 -13.83 -39.93 5.71
C GLY A 920 -14.10 -41.33 6.28
N LYS A 921 -13.14 -42.24 6.10
CA LYS A 921 -13.18 -43.58 6.71
C LYS A 921 -13.02 -43.48 8.23
N VAL A 922 -13.80 -44.27 8.96
CA VAL A 922 -13.76 -44.32 10.43
C VAL A 922 -13.29 -45.71 10.87
N THR A 923 -12.14 -45.77 11.52
CA THR A 923 -11.51 -47.01 11.99
C THR A 923 -11.38 -47.01 13.51
N GLY A 924 -11.81 -48.09 14.15
CA GLY A 924 -11.70 -48.31 15.58
C GLY A 924 -10.86 -49.54 15.92
N ASN A 925 -10.38 -49.59 17.16
CA ASN A 925 -9.78 -50.79 17.74
C ASN A 925 -10.28 -50.97 19.18
N GLY A 926 -11.46 -51.58 19.35
CA GLY A 926 -12.04 -51.83 20.67
C GLY A 926 -12.90 -50.69 21.20
N THR A 927 -13.55 -49.94 20.32
CA THR A 927 -14.35 -48.76 20.67
C THR A 927 -15.63 -49.13 21.46
N GLN A 928 -16.08 -48.21 22.32
CA GLN A 928 -17.41 -48.34 22.95
C GLN A 928 -18.53 -48.03 21.96
N ALA A 929 -18.33 -47.01 21.13
CA ALA A 929 -19.26 -46.64 20.07
C ALA A 929 -18.49 -46.02 18.89
N ILE A 930 -18.79 -46.48 17.67
CA ILE A 930 -18.20 -45.97 16.44
C ILE A 930 -19.27 -45.69 15.40
N GLY A 931 -19.23 -44.50 14.80
CA GLY A 931 -20.20 -44.07 13.79
C GLY A 931 -19.59 -43.31 12.63
N GLY A 932 -20.16 -43.45 11.44
CA GLY A 932 -19.73 -42.69 10.27
C GLY A 932 -19.93 -41.17 10.43
N LEU A 933 -20.92 -40.74 11.24
CA LEU A 933 -21.12 -39.34 11.62
C LEU A 933 -20.85 -39.13 13.11
N ILE A 934 -21.52 -39.87 13.99
CA ILE A 934 -21.46 -39.67 15.45
C ILE A 934 -21.08 -40.99 16.14
N GLY A 935 -20.09 -40.98 17.02
CA GLY A 935 -19.79 -42.14 17.87
C GLY A 935 -20.93 -42.40 18.86
N GLN A 936 -21.10 -41.50 19.82
CA GLN A 936 -22.17 -41.56 20.82
C GLN A 936 -23.03 -40.29 20.81
N HIS A 937 -24.35 -40.44 20.83
CA HIS A 937 -25.34 -39.37 20.87
C HIS A 937 -26.22 -39.51 22.11
N ILE A 938 -26.23 -38.50 22.99
CA ILE A 938 -27.00 -38.48 24.24
C ILE A 938 -27.90 -37.25 24.23
N GLN A 939 -29.20 -37.47 24.08
CA GLN A 939 -30.20 -36.39 23.99
C GLN A 939 -29.93 -35.40 22.84
N GLY A 940 -30.86 -34.47 22.60
CA GLY A 940 -30.78 -33.53 21.47
C GLY A 940 -31.26 -34.13 20.14
N SER A 941 -31.20 -33.34 19.06
CA SER A 941 -31.78 -33.68 17.76
C SER A 941 -30.75 -33.80 16.65
N LEU A 942 -30.99 -34.68 15.69
CA LEU A 942 -30.22 -34.79 14.46
C LEU A 942 -31.16 -34.70 13.27
N THR A 943 -31.00 -33.65 12.46
CA THR A 943 -31.86 -33.38 11.31
C THR A 943 -31.03 -33.15 10.05
N ASN A 944 -31.44 -33.75 8.92
CA ASN A 944 -30.78 -33.60 7.62
C ASN A 944 -29.28 -33.96 7.68
N ALA A 945 -28.96 -35.20 8.06
CA ALA A 945 -27.57 -35.62 8.23
C ALA A 945 -27.22 -36.88 7.44
N SER A 946 -25.96 -36.95 6.99
CA SER A 946 -25.49 -38.07 6.16
C SER A 946 -24.05 -38.50 6.44
N ALA A 947 -23.78 -39.80 6.36
CA ALA A 947 -22.42 -40.34 6.32
C ALA A 947 -22.24 -41.32 5.17
N ILE A 948 -21.10 -41.23 4.50
CA ILE A 948 -20.78 -42.08 3.34
C ILE A 948 -19.50 -42.91 3.51
N GLY A 949 -18.65 -42.59 4.50
CA GLY A 949 -17.39 -43.28 4.75
C GLY A 949 -17.58 -44.67 5.37
N GLU A 950 -16.65 -45.57 5.10
CA GLU A 950 -16.61 -46.92 5.69
C GLU A 950 -16.38 -46.85 7.21
N VAL A 951 -17.06 -47.72 7.96
CA VAL A 951 -16.93 -47.88 9.42
C VAL A 951 -16.42 -49.29 9.74
N MET A 952 -15.30 -49.39 10.45
CA MET A 952 -14.70 -50.68 10.79
C MET A 952 -14.16 -50.72 12.21
N ASP A 953 -14.60 -51.72 13.00
CA ASP A 953 -13.98 -52.08 14.28
C ASP A 953 -14.22 -53.56 14.61
N LYS A 954 -13.16 -54.36 14.53
CA LYS A 954 -13.24 -55.81 14.79
C LYS A 954 -13.33 -56.18 16.28
N ASN A 955 -13.15 -55.21 17.18
CA ASN A 955 -13.21 -55.42 18.62
C ASN A 955 -14.24 -54.48 19.30
N GLY A 956 -14.98 -53.70 18.51
CA GLY A 956 -15.89 -52.66 18.99
C GLY A 956 -17.25 -53.19 19.45
N ARG A 957 -17.92 -52.43 20.32
CA ARG A 957 -19.20 -52.83 20.92
C ARG A 957 -20.43 -52.38 20.13
N ASN A 958 -20.49 -51.11 19.72
CA ASN A 958 -21.63 -50.54 19.02
C ASN A 958 -21.16 -49.83 17.74
N LEU A 959 -21.56 -50.32 16.58
CA LEU A 959 -21.12 -49.84 15.27
C LEU A 959 -22.33 -49.38 14.46
N GLY A 960 -22.28 -48.15 13.94
CA GLY A 960 -23.32 -47.60 13.06
C GLY A 960 -22.73 -46.94 11.83
N GLY A 961 -23.36 -47.11 10.66
CA GLY A 961 -22.95 -46.37 9.46
C GLY A 961 -23.13 -44.85 9.61
N LEU A 962 -24.03 -44.40 10.49
CA LEU A 962 -24.19 -42.99 10.88
C LEU A 962 -23.89 -42.77 12.37
N ILE A 963 -24.55 -43.51 13.28
CA ILE A 963 -24.46 -43.32 14.73
C ILE A 963 -24.06 -44.63 15.43
N GLY A 964 -22.96 -44.67 16.19
CA GLY A 964 -22.61 -45.87 16.94
C GLY A 964 -23.64 -46.22 18.01
N SER A 965 -23.93 -45.28 18.90
CA SER A 965 -24.92 -45.42 19.98
C SER A 965 -25.75 -44.16 20.18
N SER A 966 -27.07 -44.30 20.29
CA SER A 966 -28.02 -43.21 20.50
C SER A 966 -28.88 -43.46 21.73
N GLN A 967 -28.91 -42.48 22.65
CA GLN A 967 -29.70 -42.49 23.88
C GLN A 967 -30.60 -41.27 23.94
N GLY A 968 -31.89 -41.45 23.68
CA GLY A 968 -32.87 -40.37 23.57
C GLY A 968 -32.78 -39.59 22.26
N GLY A 969 -33.52 -38.49 22.20
CA GLY A 969 -33.52 -37.57 21.05
C GLY A 969 -34.54 -37.86 19.95
N SER A 970 -34.65 -36.90 19.03
CA SER A 970 -35.48 -36.99 17.82
C SER A 970 -34.61 -36.87 16.58
N HIS A 971 -34.70 -37.89 15.74
CA HIS A 971 -33.87 -38.07 14.56
C HIS A 971 -34.74 -38.05 13.31
N ASN A 972 -34.42 -37.17 12.37
CA ASN A 972 -35.22 -36.96 11.17
C ASN A 972 -34.35 -36.77 9.93
N ASN A 973 -34.75 -37.41 8.82
CA ASN A 973 -34.09 -37.25 7.52
C ASN A 973 -32.60 -37.63 7.54
N LEU A 974 -32.32 -38.90 7.86
CA LEU A 974 -30.97 -39.42 8.06
C LEU A 974 -30.56 -40.42 6.98
N LYS A 975 -29.31 -40.36 6.51
CA LYS A 975 -28.81 -41.22 5.42
C LYS A 975 -27.45 -41.82 5.73
N ALA A 976 -27.29 -43.13 5.58
CA ALA A 976 -25.99 -43.81 5.61
C ALA A 976 -25.77 -44.65 4.35
N SER A 977 -24.60 -44.55 3.74
CA SER A 977 -24.22 -45.38 2.59
C SER A 977 -22.88 -46.09 2.71
N GLY A 978 -22.09 -45.79 3.74
CA GLY A 978 -20.83 -46.48 4.00
C GLY A 978 -21.04 -47.90 4.51
N ASN A 979 -20.13 -48.82 4.16
CA ASN A 979 -20.14 -50.18 4.69
C ASN A 979 -19.76 -50.19 6.17
N VAL A 980 -20.31 -51.14 6.93
CA VAL A 980 -20.07 -51.30 8.36
C VAL A 980 -19.59 -52.71 8.64
N THR A 981 -18.38 -52.84 9.21
CA THR A 981 -17.78 -54.14 9.56
C THR A 981 -17.45 -54.20 11.06
N GLY A 982 -18.18 -55.05 11.78
CA GLY A 982 -17.99 -55.32 13.21
C GLY A 982 -17.45 -56.73 13.48
N GLY A 983 -16.84 -56.90 14.65
CA GLY A 983 -16.36 -58.19 15.15
C GLY A 983 -17.43 -59.02 15.85
N ALA A 984 -16.98 -59.95 16.69
CA ALA A 984 -17.86 -60.76 17.55
C ALA A 984 -18.40 -59.94 18.73
N ASN A 985 -19.57 -60.33 19.26
CA ASN A 985 -20.24 -59.72 20.42
C ASN A 985 -20.61 -58.24 20.22
N ALA A 986 -20.86 -57.82 18.98
CA ALA A 986 -21.12 -56.42 18.64
C ALA A 986 -22.60 -56.16 18.27
N ASN A 987 -23.05 -54.93 18.51
CA ASN A 987 -24.27 -54.38 17.93
C ASN A 987 -23.90 -53.62 16.66
N VAL A 988 -24.29 -54.11 15.49
CA VAL A 988 -23.87 -53.55 14.20
C VAL A 988 -25.10 -53.15 13.38
N GLY A 989 -25.20 -51.85 13.06
CA GLY A 989 -26.29 -51.29 12.26
C GLY A 989 -25.80 -50.52 11.05
N GLY A 990 -26.50 -50.62 9.91
CA GLY A 990 -26.17 -49.80 8.73
C GLY A 990 -26.42 -48.30 8.95
N LEU A 991 -27.30 -47.92 9.87
CA LEU A 991 -27.49 -46.53 10.34
C LEU A 991 -27.06 -46.37 11.79
N ILE A 992 -27.66 -47.14 12.72
CA ILE A 992 -27.41 -47.00 14.16
C ILE A 992 -27.06 -48.36 14.79
N GLY A 993 -25.94 -48.46 15.52
CA GLY A 993 -25.60 -49.70 16.24
C GLY A 993 -26.58 -50.02 17.37
N LEU A 994 -26.66 -49.13 18.36
CA LEU A 994 -27.59 -49.21 19.50
C LEU A 994 -28.47 -47.97 19.55
N HIS A 995 -29.80 -48.14 19.60
CA HIS A 995 -30.77 -47.06 19.75
C HIS A 995 -31.62 -47.30 21.00
N THR A 996 -31.68 -46.33 21.92
CA THR A 996 -32.41 -46.44 23.19
C THR A 996 -33.28 -45.22 23.44
N SER A 997 -34.56 -45.41 23.79
CA SER A 997 -35.50 -44.36 24.23
C SER A 997 -35.62 -43.14 23.30
N GLY A 998 -35.41 -43.33 21.98
CA GLY A 998 -35.42 -42.26 20.98
C GLY A 998 -36.34 -42.54 19.79
N SER A 999 -36.62 -41.51 19.00
CA SER A 999 -37.42 -41.61 17.77
C SER A 999 -36.54 -41.47 16.53
N LEU A 1000 -36.81 -42.29 15.50
CA LEU A 1000 -36.16 -42.23 14.20
C LEU A 1000 -37.22 -42.17 13.10
N SER A 1001 -37.16 -41.13 12.28
CA SER A 1001 -38.12 -40.89 11.21
C SER A 1001 -37.45 -40.52 9.89
N ASN A 1002 -38.02 -40.97 8.77
CA ASN A 1002 -37.56 -40.63 7.42
C ASN A 1002 -36.06 -40.96 7.22
N ALA A 1003 -35.65 -42.19 7.51
CA ALA A 1003 -34.24 -42.55 7.53
C ALA A 1003 -33.92 -43.76 6.65
N SER A 1004 -32.73 -43.77 6.03
CA SER A 1004 -32.32 -44.84 5.11
C SER A 1004 -30.86 -45.27 5.28
N ALA A 1005 -30.61 -46.58 5.19
CA ALA A 1005 -29.26 -47.16 5.12
C ALA A 1005 -29.08 -48.04 3.86
N ARG A 1006 -27.92 -47.92 3.19
CA ARG A 1006 -27.62 -48.63 1.93
C ARG A 1006 -26.33 -49.44 1.93
N GLY A 1007 -25.40 -49.17 2.85
CA GLY A 1007 -24.12 -49.87 2.92
C GLY A 1007 -24.26 -51.31 3.41
N GLN A 1008 -23.31 -52.17 3.02
CA GLN A 1008 -23.25 -53.55 3.52
C GLN A 1008 -22.94 -53.57 5.01
N VAL A 1009 -23.56 -54.49 5.75
CA VAL A 1009 -23.37 -54.66 7.19
C VAL A 1009 -22.86 -56.07 7.50
N VAL A 1010 -21.67 -56.18 8.10
CA VAL A 1010 -21.03 -57.46 8.45
C VAL A 1010 -20.72 -57.49 9.94
N ALA A 1011 -21.05 -58.58 10.62
CA ALA A 1011 -20.75 -58.81 12.03
C ALA A 1011 -20.24 -60.23 12.30
N GLY A 1012 -19.40 -60.40 13.31
CA GLY A 1012 -18.88 -61.70 13.77
C GLY A 1012 -19.88 -62.48 14.64
N ASN A 1013 -19.39 -63.54 15.28
CA ASN A 1013 -20.23 -64.43 16.12
C ASN A 1013 -20.87 -63.70 17.32
N SER A 1014 -21.99 -64.22 17.81
CA SER A 1014 -22.71 -63.74 19.00
C SER A 1014 -23.12 -62.27 18.92
N SER A 1015 -23.38 -61.78 17.72
CA SER A 1015 -23.66 -60.37 17.47
C SER A 1015 -25.15 -60.09 17.28
N ILE A 1016 -25.51 -58.81 17.28
CA ILE A 1016 -26.82 -58.33 16.85
C ILE A 1016 -26.60 -57.44 15.64
N VAL A 1017 -27.08 -57.86 14.47
CA VAL A 1017 -26.79 -57.20 13.20
C VAL A 1017 -28.07 -56.79 12.47
N GLY A 1018 -28.14 -55.53 12.05
CA GLY A 1018 -29.28 -55.00 11.32
C GLY A 1018 -28.92 -54.08 10.17
N GLY A 1019 -29.66 -54.13 9.07
CA GLY A 1019 -29.41 -53.26 7.91
C GLY A 1019 -29.65 -51.76 8.21
N LEU A 1020 -30.52 -51.43 9.16
CA LEU A 1020 -30.71 -50.06 9.68
C LEU A 1020 -30.24 -49.94 11.13
N ILE A 1021 -30.79 -50.73 12.03
CA ILE A 1021 -30.47 -50.70 13.47
C ILE A 1021 -29.97 -52.05 13.95
N GLY A 1022 -28.84 -52.11 14.67
CA GLY A 1022 -28.43 -53.33 15.36
C GLY A 1022 -29.43 -53.71 16.45
N GLN A 1023 -29.42 -52.97 17.56
CA GLN A 1023 -30.34 -53.19 18.69
C GLN A 1023 -31.20 -51.95 18.99
N GLY A 1024 -32.52 -52.14 19.11
CA GLY A 1024 -33.48 -51.13 19.55
C GLY A 1024 -34.07 -51.45 20.92
N ARG A 1025 -34.05 -50.48 21.86
CA ARG A 1025 -34.66 -50.57 23.20
C ARG A 1025 -35.57 -49.37 23.46
N ASN A 1026 -36.87 -49.60 23.61
CA ASN A 1026 -37.87 -48.55 23.77
C ASN A 1026 -37.79 -47.50 22.63
N THR A 1027 -37.64 -47.96 21.39
CA THR A 1027 -37.41 -47.10 20.23
C THR A 1027 -38.63 -46.99 19.34
N THR A 1028 -38.86 -45.82 18.74
CA THR A 1028 -39.91 -45.63 17.73
C THR A 1028 -39.29 -45.41 16.36
N LEU A 1029 -39.55 -46.29 15.41
CA LEU A 1029 -39.08 -46.20 14.03
C LEU A 1029 -40.30 -45.96 13.11
N ARG A 1030 -40.23 -44.92 12.28
CA ARG A 1030 -41.30 -44.60 11.35
C ARG A 1030 -40.77 -44.16 9.99
N ASN A 1031 -41.34 -44.67 8.90
CA ASN A 1031 -40.93 -44.27 7.54
C ASN A 1031 -39.43 -44.50 7.31
N THR A 1032 -38.95 -45.71 7.58
CA THR A 1032 -37.52 -46.05 7.47
C THR A 1032 -37.25 -47.18 6.49
N SER A 1033 -36.07 -47.21 5.87
CA SER A 1033 -35.73 -48.23 4.88
C SER A 1033 -34.28 -48.71 4.96
N ALA A 1034 -34.04 -50.00 4.74
CA ALA A 1034 -32.69 -50.55 4.56
C ALA A 1034 -32.57 -51.38 3.27
N SER A 1035 -31.48 -51.19 2.52
CA SER A 1035 -31.24 -51.91 1.27
C SER A 1035 -29.87 -52.60 1.17
N GLY A 1036 -28.99 -52.39 2.14
CA GLY A 1036 -27.68 -53.05 2.18
C GLY A 1036 -27.78 -54.51 2.60
N ALA A 1037 -26.90 -55.36 2.07
CA ALA A 1037 -26.82 -56.76 2.49
C ALA A 1037 -26.31 -56.89 3.94
N VAL A 1038 -26.85 -57.85 4.67
CA VAL A 1038 -26.56 -58.11 6.08
C VAL A 1038 -25.96 -59.50 6.24
N THR A 1039 -24.78 -59.59 6.86
CA THR A 1039 -24.09 -60.86 7.12
C THR A 1039 -23.70 -60.98 8.59
N GLY A 1040 -24.11 -62.06 9.24
CA GLY A 1040 -23.82 -62.38 10.65
C GLY A 1040 -23.05 -63.68 10.85
N GLY A 1041 -22.23 -63.75 11.90
CA GLY A 1041 -21.58 -64.99 12.35
C GLY A 1041 -22.54 -65.97 13.01
N ALA A 1042 -22.01 -66.99 13.70
CA ALA A 1042 -22.83 -67.94 14.45
C ALA A 1042 -23.48 -67.28 15.68
N ASN A 1043 -24.59 -67.82 16.18
CA ASN A 1043 -25.31 -67.31 17.36
C ASN A 1043 -25.77 -65.84 17.23
N THR A 1044 -26.17 -65.42 16.02
CA THR A 1044 -26.46 -64.01 15.72
C THR A 1044 -27.96 -63.73 15.63
N GLN A 1045 -28.37 -62.53 16.00
CA GLN A 1045 -29.70 -61.98 15.67
C GLN A 1045 -29.56 -61.05 14.46
N ALA A 1046 -29.95 -61.52 13.28
CA ALA A 1046 -29.75 -60.85 12.00
C ALA A 1046 -31.07 -60.41 11.39
N GLY A 1047 -31.22 -59.10 11.11
CA GLY A 1047 -32.42 -58.52 10.50
C GLY A 1047 -32.11 -57.59 9.33
N GLY A 1048 -32.90 -57.63 8.26
CA GLY A 1048 -32.70 -56.71 7.13
C GLY A 1048 -32.94 -55.24 7.49
N LEU A 1049 -33.80 -54.95 8.47
CA LEU A 1049 -33.98 -53.62 9.06
C LEU A 1049 -33.40 -53.54 10.47
N VAL A 1050 -33.83 -54.42 11.38
CA VAL A 1050 -33.46 -54.38 12.80
C VAL A 1050 -32.97 -55.75 13.28
N GLY A 1051 -31.78 -55.84 13.87
CA GLY A 1051 -31.28 -57.11 14.43
C GLY A 1051 -32.16 -57.60 15.59
N ASN A 1052 -32.32 -56.77 16.61
CA ASN A 1052 -33.16 -57.04 17.77
C ASN A 1052 -34.00 -55.81 18.17
N LEU A 1053 -35.32 -55.95 18.14
CA LEU A 1053 -36.24 -54.99 18.75
C LEU A 1053 -36.66 -55.48 20.14
N ALA A 1054 -35.92 -55.06 21.16
CA ALA A 1054 -36.17 -55.49 22.54
C ALA A 1054 -37.44 -54.88 23.15
N SER A 1055 -37.84 -53.68 22.69
CA SER A 1055 -39.11 -53.03 22.99
C SER A 1055 -39.28 -51.79 22.09
N GLY A 1056 -40.52 -51.30 21.94
CA GLY A 1056 -40.84 -50.14 21.10
C GLY A 1056 -41.66 -50.52 19.86
N SER A 1057 -41.56 -49.71 18.79
CA SER A 1057 -42.37 -49.88 17.58
C SER A 1057 -41.62 -49.63 16.27
N ILE A 1058 -42.04 -50.35 15.23
CA ILE A 1058 -41.67 -50.16 13.82
C ILE A 1058 -42.95 -49.94 13.02
N ALA A 1059 -43.03 -48.85 12.27
CA ALA A 1059 -44.19 -48.48 11.47
C ALA A 1059 -43.80 -47.94 10.09
N ASN A 1060 -44.48 -48.38 9.03
CA ASN A 1060 -44.28 -47.85 7.66
C ASN A 1060 -42.83 -48.01 7.19
N SER A 1061 -42.23 -49.18 7.37
CA SER A 1061 -40.79 -49.38 7.11
C SER A 1061 -40.53 -50.61 6.26
N SER A 1062 -39.42 -50.61 5.51
CA SER A 1062 -39.11 -51.68 4.56
C SER A 1062 -37.65 -52.12 4.57
N ALA A 1063 -37.40 -53.41 4.31
CA ALA A 1063 -36.07 -53.96 4.08
C ALA A 1063 -35.99 -54.72 2.76
N THR A 1064 -34.98 -54.42 1.94
CA THR A 1064 -34.80 -55.04 0.62
C THR A 1064 -33.46 -55.75 0.44
N GLY A 1065 -32.53 -55.59 1.39
CA GLY A 1065 -31.22 -56.24 1.35
C GLY A 1065 -31.30 -57.73 1.72
N ASP A 1066 -30.42 -58.53 1.14
CA ASP A 1066 -30.26 -59.94 1.52
C ASP A 1066 -29.74 -60.07 2.95
N VAL A 1067 -30.20 -61.07 3.69
CA VAL A 1067 -29.82 -61.33 5.09
C VAL A 1067 -29.29 -62.75 5.20
N GLU A 1068 -28.07 -62.90 5.70
CA GLU A 1068 -27.42 -64.19 5.90
C GLU A 1068 -26.81 -64.27 7.31
N ALA A 1069 -27.02 -65.38 8.02
CA ALA A 1069 -26.30 -65.67 9.24
C ALA A 1069 -25.92 -67.16 9.35
N SER A 1070 -24.84 -67.42 10.10
CA SER A 1070 -24.34 -68.78 10.34
C SER A 1070 -25.17 -69.51 11.40
N ASN A 1071 -24.67 -70.64 11.90
CA ASN A 1071 -25.37 -71.58 12.77
C ASN A 1071 -26.03 -70.91 13.99
N GLU A 1072 -27.12 -71.52 14.49
CA GLU A 1072 -27.80 -71.15 15.75
C GLU A 1072 -28.30 -69.70 15.79
N SER A 1073 -28.71 -69.16 14.64
CA SER A 1073 -29.06 -67.74 14.50
C SER A 1073 -30.57 -67.50 14.37
N HIS A 1074 -30.99 -66.26 14.64
CA HIS A 1074 -32.33 -65.77 14.32
C HIS A 1074 -32.24 -64.82 13.14
N VAL A 1075 -32.74 -65.24 11.97
CA VAL A 1075 -32.55 -64.54 10.70
C VAL A 1075 -33.90 -64.08 10.17
N GLY A 1076 -34.11 -62.77 10.12
CA GLY A 1076 -35.35 -62.16 9.62
C GLY A 1076 -35.12 -61.21 8.45
N GLY A 1077 -35.98 -61.27 7.43
CA GLY A 1077 -35.91 -60.31 6.32
C GLY A 1077 -36.14 -58.85 6.76
N LEU A 1078 -36.92 -58.61 7.82
CA LEU A 1078 -37.07 -57.30 8.47
C LEU A 1078 -36.42 -57.28 9.86
N VAL A 1079 -36.78 -58.21 10.75
CA VAL A 1079 -36.34 -58.21 12.15
C VAL A 1079 -35.79 -59.58 12.58
N GLY A 1080 -34.60 -59.64 13.16
CA GLY A 1080 -34.05 -60.89 13.70
C GLY A 1080 -34.87 -61.42 14.89
N TRP A 1081 -34.98 -60.61 15.95
CA TRP A 1081 -35.81 -60.90 17.12
C TRP A 1081 -36.74 -59.72 17.47
N ASN A 1082 -38.04 -59.99 17.69
CA ASN A 1082 -39.04 -58.98 18.01
C ASN A 1082 -39.71 -59.21 19.37
N ASN A 1083 -39.58 -58.24 20.28
CA ASN A 1083 -40.37 -58.10 21.51
C ASN A 1083 -41.26 -56.84 21.50
N GLY A 1084 -41.28 -56.08 20.39
CA GLY A 1084 -42.03 -54.85 20.24
C GLY A 1084 -43.23 -54.98 19.31
N GLN A 1085 -43.67 -53.86 18.76
CA GLN A 1085 -44.77 -53.77 17.80
C GLN A 1085 -44.25 -53.51 16.39
N ILE A 1086 -44.61 -54.37 15.44
CA ILE A 1086 -44.32 -54.19 14.01
C ILE A 1086 -45.66 -53.97 13.30
N SER A 1087 -45.78 -52.87 12.56
CA SER A 1087 -46.99 -52.52 11.83
C SER A 1087 -46.68 -51.93 10.46
N ASN A 1088 -47.46 -52.30 9.44
CA ASN A 1088 -47.31 -51.74 8.09
C ASN A 1088 -45.85 -51.77 7.58
N ALA A 1089 -45.19 -52.92 7.70
CA ALA A 1089 -43.79 -53.08 7.32
C ALA A 1089 -43.60 -54.21 6.31
N SER A 1090 -42.55 -54.14 5.50
CA SER A 1090 -42.31 -55.13 4.44
C SER A 1090 -40.85 -55.60 4.32
N ALA A 1091 -40.66 -56.84 3.90
CA ALA A 1091 -39.34 -57.39 3.57
C ALA A 1091 -39.34 -58.16 2.24
N SER A 1092 -38.33 -57.90 1.39
CA SER A 1092 -38.24 -58.52 0.06
C SER A 1092 -36.90 -59.19 -0.25
N GLY A 1093 -35.87 -59.01 0.59
CA GLY A 1093 -34.55 -59.61 0.39
C GLY A 1093 -34.53 -61.12 0.64
N LYS A 1094 -33.56 -61.83 0.06
CA LYS A 1094 -33.35 -63.26 0.33
C LYS A 1094 -32.86 -63.45 1.77
N VAL A 1095 -33.40 -64.45 2.48
CA VAL A 1095 -33.06 -64.75 3.87
C VAL A 1095 -32.43 -66.14 3.95
N THR A 1096 -31.17 -66.20 4.38
CA THR A 1096 -30.38 -67.44 4.49
C THR A 1096 -29.98 -67.71 5.93
N GLY A 1097 -30.29 -68.91 6.44
CA GLY A 1097 -29.80 -69.38 7.74
C GLY A 1097 -29.12 -70.74 7.62
N ASN A 1098 -28.20 -71.03 8.54
CA ASN A 1098 -27.47 -72.31 8.62
C ASN A 1098 -27.97 -73.17 9.80
N THR A 1099 -27.36 -74.32 10.06
CA THR A 1099 -27.76 -75.33 11.07
C THR A 1099 -28.27 -74.74 12.39
N GLY A 1100 -29.43 -75.20 12.87
CA GLY A 1100 -30.05 -74.79 14.13
C GLY A 1100 -30.67 -73.38 14.16
N SER A 1101 -30.92 -72.75 13.01
CA SER A 1101 -31.40 -71.38 12.93
C SER A 1101 -32.93 -71.24 12.83
N ALA A 1102 -33.46 -70.12 13.33
CA ALA A 1102 -34.84 -69.67 13.12
C ALA A 1102 -34.88 -68.64 11.99
N ILE A 1103 -35.54 -68.96 10.87
CA ILE A 1103 -35.49 -68.17 9.63
C ILE A 1103 -36.90 -67.66 9.28
N GLY A 1104 -37.09 -66.34 9.21
CA GLY A 1104 -38.37 -65.73 8.85
C GLY A 1104 -38.23 -64.78 7.67
N GLY A 1105 -39.16 -64.85 6.71
CA GLY A 1105 -39.18 -63.87 5.62
C GLY A 1105 -39.43 -62.44 6.10
N LEU A 1106 -40.13 -62.25 7.21
CA LEU A 1106 -40.23 -60.97 7.91
C LEU A 1106 -39.48 -60.98 9.26
N VAL A 1107 -39.79 -61.94 10.15
CA VAL A 1107 -39.27 -61.97 11.52
C VAL A 1107 -38.66 -63.34 11.87
N GLY A 1108 -37.41 -63.38 12.33
CA GLY A 1108 -36.77 -64.64 12.76
C GLY A 1108 -37.46 -65.26 13.98
N GLY A 1109 -37.49 -64.54 15.09
CA GLY A 1109 -38.22 -64.89 16.32
C GLY A 1109 -39.13 -63.77 16.82
N ASN A 1110 -40.38 -64.08 17.16
CA ASN A 1110 -41.37 -63.09 17.61
C ASN A 1110 -41.95 -63.43 18.98
N SER A 1111 -41.78 -62.55 19.97
CA SER A 1111 -42.54 -62.54 21.23
C SER A 1111 -43.40 -61.26 21.40
N GLY A 1112 -43.37 -60.37 20.40
CA GLY A 1112 -44.16 -59.13 20.37
C GLY A 1112 -45.41 -59.24 19.50
N SER A 1113 -45.80 -58.13 18.87
CA SER A 1113 -46.95 -58.05 17.95
C SER A 1113 -46.49 -57.74 16.52
N VAL A 1114 -47.00 -58.48 15.54
CA VAL A 1114 -46.76 -58.25 14.10
C VAL A 1114 -48.10 -58.11 13.39
N ARG A 1115 -48.37 -56.96 12.77
CA ARG A 1115 -49.65 -56.71 12.10
C ARG A 1115 -49.51 -55.93 10.80
N LEU A 1116 -50.43 -56.13 9.85
CA LEU A 1116 -50.44 -55.39 8.57
C LEU A 1116 -49.10 -55.41 7.83
N SER A 1117 -48.31 -56.46 7.97
CA SER A 1117 -46.95 -56.53 7.43
C SER A 1117 -46.82 -57.65 6.41
N SER A 1118 -45.85 -57.54 5.49
CA SER A 1118 -45.71 -58.47 4.37
C SER A 1118 -44.28 -58.92 4.11
N ALA A 1119 -44.11 -60.15 3.62
CA ALA A 1119 -42.82 -60.66 3.17
C ALA A 1119 -42.92 -61.33 1.80
N SER A 1120 -41.91 -61.12 0.96
CA SER A 1120 -41.86 -61.69 -0.41
C SER A 1120 -40.56 -62.40 -0.78
N GLY A 1121 -39.52 -62.30 0.05
CA GLY A 1121 -38.18 -62.79 -0.24
C GLY A 1121 -38.01 -64.31 -0.18
N LYS A 1122 -37.00 -64.84 -0.86
CA LYS A 1122 -36.68 -66.28 -0.87
C LYS A 1122 -36.07 -66.71 0.46
N ILE A 1123 -36.59 -67.80 1.02
CA ILE A 1123 -36.04 -68.43 2.23
C ILE A 1123 -35.10 -69.57 1.85
N VAL A 1124 -33.88 -69.54 2.39
CA VAL A 1124 -32.82 -70.53 2.15
C VAL A 1124 -32.38 -71.11 3.49
N SER A 1125 -32.77 -72.36 3.74
CA SER A 1125 -32.35 -73.12 4.92
C SER A 1125 -31.19 -74.04 4.53
N LEU A 1126 -30.00 -73.75 5.05
CA LEU A 1126 -28.80 -74.58 4.88
C LEU A 1126 -28.54 -75.37 6.17
N GLY A 1127 -28.23 -76.66 6.10
CA GLY A 1127 -27.98 -77.49 7.28
C GLY A 1127 -29.24 -78.06 7.96
N ALA A 1128 -29.04 -78.77 9.07
CA ALA A 1128 -30.08 -79.49 9.80
C ALA A 1128 -30.73 -78.64 10.91
N ASP A 1129 -31.87 -79.10 11.45
CA ASP A 1129 -32.55 -78.55 12.63
C ASP A 1129 -33.03 -77.09 12.55
N ASN A 1130 -33.19 -76.56 11.33
CA ASN A 1130 -33.71 -75.21 11.11
C ASN A 1130 -35.23 -75.15 11.23
N VAL A 1131 -35.73 -74.04 11.79
CA VAL A 1131 -37.16 -73.69 11.79
C VAL A 1131 -37.35 -72.49 10.86
N TYR A 1132 -38.15 -72.65 9.81
CA TYR A 1132 -38.32 -71.57 8.82
C TYR A 1132 -39.77 -71.30 8.44
N GLY A 1133 -40.10 -70.02 8.23
CA GLY A 1133 -41.41 -69.58 7.78
C GLY A 1133 -41.35 -68.36 6.86
N GLY A 1134 -42.35 -68.23 5.99
CA GLY A 1134 -42.46 -67.16 5.00
C GLY A 1134 -42.70 -65.79 5.64
N LEU A 1135 -43.36 -65.75 6.81
CA LEU A 1135 -43.52 -64.54 7.61
C LEU A 1135 -42.65 -64.60 8.87
N ILE A 1136 -42.89 -65.60 9.74
CA ILE A 1136 -42.23 -65.72 11.05
C ILE A 1136 -41.56 -67.09 11.17
N GLY A 1137 -40.29 -67.13 11.58
CA GLY A 1137 -39.60 -68.40 11.88
C GLY A 1137 -40.20 -69.06 13.12
N VAL A 1138 -40.00 -68.46 14.29
CA VAL A 1138 -40.57 -68.90 15.57
C VAL A 1138 -41.51 -67.83 16.13
N ASN A 1139 -42.75 -68.18 16.43
CA ASN A 1139 -43.75 -67.28 16.99
C ASN A 1139 -44.15 -67.70 18.41
N LEU A 1140 -43.93 -66.80 19.37
CA LEU A 1140 -44.35 -66.83 20.79
C LEU A 1140 -45.32 -65.68 21.10
N GLY A 1141 -45.52 -64.76 20.15
CA GLY A 1141 -46.31 -63.54 20.30
C GLY A 1141 -47.55 -63.49 19.43
N GLN A 1142 -48.10 -62.28 19.27
CA GLN A 1142 -49.33 -62.03 18.52
C GLN A 1142 -49.03 -61.70 17.05
N GLN A 1143 -49.86 -62.23 16.14
CA GLN A 1143 -49.81 -61.85 14.73
C GLN A 1143 -51.23 -61.72 14.16
N SER A 1144 -51.48 -60.72 13.31
CA SER A 1144 -52.77 -60.53 12.65
C SER A 1144 -52.65 -59.75 11.33
N LEU A 1145 -53.53 -60.01 10.37
CA LEU A 1145 -53.64 -59.22 9.13
C LEU A 1145 -52.31 -59.05 8.36
N ASN A 1146 -51.46 -60.09 8.33
CA ASN A 1146 -50.19 -60.09 7.60
C ASN A 1146 -50.32 -60.87 6.28
N SER A 1147 -49.46 -60.59 5.29
CA SER A 1147 -49.40 -61.34 4.03
C SER A 1147 -48.02 -61.96 3.77
N VAL A 1148 -48.01 -63.06 3.01
CA VAL A 1148 -46.80 -63.64 2.42
C VAL A 1148 -47.04 -63.82 0.94
N GLU A 1149 -46.09 -63.36 0.13
CA GLU A 1149 -46.22 -63.28 -1.32
C GLU A 1149 -44.93 -63.79 -1.99
N GLY A 1150 -44.94 -63.95 -3.31
CA GLY A 1150 -43.73 -64.31 -4.07
C GLY A 1150 -43.04 -65.59 -3.60
N GLU A 1151 -41.72 -65.54 -3.42
CA GLU A 1151 -40.92 -66.70 -2.99
C GLU A 1151 -41.15 -67.09 -1.53
N ALA A 1152 -41.58 -66.15 -0.69
CA ALA A 1152 -41.89 -66.41 0.72
C ALA A 1152 -43.13 -67.31 0.89
N ALA A 1153 -44.09 -67.25 -0.05
CA ALA A 1153 -45.30 -68.07 -0.03
C ALA A 1153 -45.06 -69.56 -0.32
N LYS A 1154 -43.84 -69.94 -0.74
CA LYS A 1154 -43.46 -71.35 -1.02
C LYS A 1154 -43.14 -72.16 0.23
N VAL A 1155 -43.08 -71.52 1.39
CA VAL A 1155 -42.86 -72.16 2.70
C VAL A 1155 -44.04 -71.83 3.64
N PRO A 1156 -44.23 -72.58 4.74
CA PRO A 1156 -45.29 -72.27 5.71
C PRO A 1156 -45.21 -70.82 6.18
N MET A 1157 -46.34 -70.14 6.36
CA MET A 1157 -46.36 -68.74 6.81
C MET A 1157 -45.65 -68.55 8.16
N ILE A 1158 -45.82 -69.50 9.08
CA ILE A 1158 -45.11 -69.54 10.37
C ILE A 1158 -44.41 -70.89 10.47
N GLY A 1159 -43.11 -70.90 10.77
CA GLY A 1159 -42.32 -72.13 10.89
C GLY A 1159 -42.70 -72.94 12.13
N ARG A 1160 -42.70 -72.30 13.30
CA ARG A 1160 -43.15 -72.91 14.56
C ARG A 1160 -43.93 -71.91 15.38
N ASN A 1161 -45.17 -72.26 15.73
CA ASN A 1161 -46.07 -71.40 16.48
C ASN A 1161 -46.31 -71.99 17.88
N PHE A 1162 -45.99 -71.22 18.91
CA PHE A 1162 -46.25 -71.52 20.31
C PHE A 1162 -47.37 -70.60 20.76
N THR A 1163 -48.60 -71.03 20.49
CA THR A 1163 -49.80 -70.38 21.04
C THR A 1163 -49.90 -70.70 22.52
N PHE A 1164 -49.84 -69.67 23.36
CA PHE A 1164 -50.34 -69.72 24.73
C PHE A 1164 -51.69 -69.00 24.80
#